data_AF-A0A948TZU1-F1
#
_entry.id   AF-A0A948TZU1-F1
#
_cell.length_a   1.000
_cell.length_b   1.000
_cell.length_c   1.000
_cell.angle_alpha   90.00
_cell.angle_beta   90.00
_cell.angle_gamma   90.00
#
_symmetry.space_group_name_H-M   'P 1'
#
loop_
_entity.id
_entity.type
_entity.pdbx_description
1 polymer ?
#
loop_
_entity_poly.entity_id
_entity_poly.type
_entity_poly.pdbx_seq_one_letter_code
_entity_poly.pdbx_strand_id
1 'polypeptide(L)'
;MSAALNPGSIGQGGGDPVSAGDLGSRLAFFKNLQAVTNKIHATANIDEIMLELSQDVCALFNADRLTVYSLSDDKASIISKVKTGLNSFRDLKLPIADQSIAGYVALAKIIINIRDVYDDAELRAINPDMHFLQEVDKRTGYRTKQMLVAPIIDIQTNDLLGVVQIINNKTGVPFSAVAEEGVKGLCETLAIAFNQRSKPAQTIKTKYDHLVLDAVVAAQEMELATRSARRKNIDVEEALIAEFQVKLTAIGAALAKFFGVPYEPYKPDRIKPLDLMKNLRREYVEQNLWLPVDETPEGIVILCMDPEQVKSSRIVNNIFARSKIAYRVTTNREFKQTVDQFFGGGGFTDDTNVGDLLSAMDEGEIEIESGDDISAAADNELVKLVNKVIIDAYQQGASDIHIEPGMGKDRVLIRLRKDGSLSKYIEIPASFRQAIVARIKIMCDLDISEKRRPQDGKIKFKKFGPLDIELRVATLPTAGSVEDVVMRILAAGEPIPMEKLGLLPHNLERLKGAVSKPYGLFFVCGPTGSGKTTTLHSVLKSLNTIGTKIWTAEDPVEITQKGLRQVQINKKAGLDFPVIMKAFLRADPDIIMVGEMRDAETTKIGIEASLTGHLVFATLHTNSAPESIVRLLDMGMDPFNFSDALLGILAQRLAKRLCKCKEAYTASAEEMQHFLAEYCEELASTETFKRDGKAAFDAVYQEWVKKYANDKGQFTLYRPKENGECDTCGGSGYKGRMGLHELMIGTDAVKKLVQEHSRVALLVAQALEDGMRTLKQDGMEKVLQGMTDMKQVRAVCIK
;
A
#
# COMPACT_ATOMS: atom_id res chain seq x y z
N MET A 1 30.13 -76.27 -49.66
CA MET A 1 31.53 -76.49 -49.26
C MET A 1 31.63 -76.05 -47.81
N SER A 2 31.39 -76.99 -46.88
CA SER A 2 32.44 -77.66 -46.06
C SER A 2 33.04 -76.66 -45.04
N ALA A 3 32.58 -76.61 -43.78
CA ALA A 3 32.93 -77.53 -42.68
C ALA A 3 34.46 -77.74 -42.59
N ALA A 4 35.19 -77.61 -41.47
CA ALA A 4 34.86 -77.43 -40.05
C ALA A 4 36.19 -77.31 -39.25
N LEU A 5 36.05 -77.18 -37.91
CA LEU A 5 36.94 -77.64 -36.80
C LEU A 5 37.89 -76.60 -36.19
N ASN A 6 38.08 -76.49 -34.87
CA ASN A 6 37.42 -76.99 -33.65
C ASN A 6 37.96 -76.15 -32.46
N PRO A 7 37.31 -76.13 -31.29
CA PRO A 7 37.63 -75.29 -30.14
C PRO A 7 38.53 -75.98 -29.11
N GLY A 8 39.21 -75.19 -28.27
CA GLY A 8 39.79 -75.69 -27.01
C GLY A 8 40.91 -74.84 -26.42
N SER A 9 40.63 -74.05 -25.39
CA SER A 9 41.11 -74.33 -24.03
C SER A 9 40.62 -73.26 -23.04
N ILE A 10 40.21 -73.78 -21.90
CA ILE A 10 39.50 -73.15 -20.80
C ILE A 10 40.50 -72.47 -19.86
N GLY A 11 40.19 -71.24 -19.46
CA GLY A 11 40.67 -70.65 -18.20
C GLY A 11 39.46 -70.14 -17.43
N GLN A 12 38.92 -70.98 -16.53
CA GLN A 12 37.92 -70.59 -15.54
C GLN A 12 38.55 -69.82 -14.38
N GLY A 13 37.81 -68.84 -13.86
CA GLY A 13 38.08 -68.12 -12.61
C GLY A 13 37.37 -66.78 -12.69
N GLY A 14 36.07 -66.65 -12.41
CA GLY A 14 35.45 -66.84 -11.10
C GLY A 14 34.42 -65.71 -10.99
N GLY A 15 33.21 -65.96 -11.47
CA GLY A 15 32.11 -65.02 -11.33
C GLY A 15 31.49 -65.19 -9.95
N ASP A 16 31.72 -64.22 -9.05
CA ASP A 16 30.95 -64.13 -7.82
C ASP A 16 29.50 -63.70 -8.16
N PRO A 17 28.47 -64.29 -7.52
CA PRO A 17 27.09 -63.89 -7.74
C PRO A 17 26.89 -62.48 -7.16
N VAL A 18 26.55 -61.51 -8.02
CA VAL A 18 26.17 -60.15 -7.62
C VAL A 18 25.01 -60.25 -6.62
N SER A 19 25.26 -59.93 -5.35
CA SER A 19 24.23 -59.99 -4.31
C SER A 19 23.11 -58.99 -4.62
N ALA A 20 21.86 -59.30 -4.26
CA ALA A 20 20.72 -58.40 -4.47
C ALA A 20 20.90 -57.01 -3.84
N GLY A 21 21.77 -56.87 -2.83
CA GLY A 21 22.15 -55.58 -2.24
C GLY A 21 23.04 -54.71 -3.14
N ASP A 22 23.87 -55.32 -4.00
CA ASP A 22 24.80 -54.62 -4.90
C ASP A 22 24.11 -54.12 -6.18
N LEU A 23 23.04 -54.78 -6.60
CA LEU A 23 22.17 -54.28 -7.68
C LEU A 23 21.36 -53.05 -7.24
N GLY A 24 20.90 -53.03 -5.98
CA GLY A 24 20.16 -51.92 -5.38
C GLY A 24 21.02 -50.67 -5.19
N SER A 25 22.25 -50.82 -4.73
CA SER A 25 23.22 -49.71 -4.61
C SER A 25 23.60 -49.13 -5.97
N ARG A 26 23.81 -49.98 -6.98
CA ARG A 26 24.08 -49.55 -8.37
C ARG A 26 22.91 -48.77 -8.97
N LEU A 27 21.68 -49.26 -8.82
CA LEU A 27 20.47 -48.55 -9.27
C LEU A 27 20.29 -47.20 -8.58
N ALA A 28 20.53 -47.12 -7.28
CA ALA A 28 20.46 -45.87 -6.53
C ALA A 28 21.50 -44.85 -7.00
N PHE A 29 22.74 -45.31 -7.26
CA PHE A 29 23.82 -44.47 -7.78
C PHE A 29 23.46 -43.85 -9.14
N PHE A 30 23.00 -44.64 -10.11
CA PHE A 30 22.63 -44.11 -11.44
C PHE A 30 21.38 -43.22 -11.42
N LYS A 31 20.42 -43.48 -10.51
CA LYS A 31 19.29 -42.59 -10.29
C LYS A 31 19.74 -41.22 -9.78
N ASN A 32 20.68 -41.19 -8.84
CA ASN A 32 21.24 -39.95 -8.32
C ASN A 32 22.12 -39.24 -9.37
N LEU A 33 22.86 -39.99 -10.19
CA LEU A 33 23.59 -39.44 -11.34
C LEU A 33 22.65 -38.75 -12.32
N GLN A 34 21.48 -39.34 -12.61
CA GLN A 34 20.48 -38.73 -13.48
C GLN A 34 19.94 -37.40 -12.92
N ALA A 35 19.77 -37.29 -11.60
CA ALA A 35 19.39 -36.02 -10.96
C ALA A 35 20.46 -34.94 -11.13
N VAL A 36 21.74 -35.30 -11.01
CA VAL A 36 22.89 -34.41 -11.25
C VAL A 36 22.95 -34.00 -12.72
N THR A 37 22.77 -34.95 -13.66
CA THR A 37 22.70 -34.69 -15.11
C THR A 37 21.60 -33.69 -15.47
N ASN A 38 20.41 -33.84 -14.88
CA ASN A 38 19.30 -32.90 -15.12
C ASN A 38 19.63 -31.48 -14.64
N LYS A 39 20.32 -31.34 -13.51
CA LYS A 39 20.79 -30.03 -13.03
C LYS A 39 21.82 -29.41 -13.98
N ILE A 40 22.77 -30.19 -14.50
CA ILE A 40 23.75 -29.73 -15.51
C ILE A 40 23.05 -29.14 -16.73
N HIS A 41 21.99 -29.79 -17.21
CA HIS A 41 21.21 -29.28 -18.35
C HIS A 41 20.43 -28.00 -18.02
N ALA A 42 19.98 -27.82 -16.77
CA ALA A 42 19.16 -26.68 -16.36
C ALA A 42 19.95 -25.38 -16.11
N THR A 43 21.21 -25.46 -15.68
CA THR A 43 22.06 -24.28 -15.44
C THR A 43 22.41 -23.60 -16.77
N ALA A 44 22.51 -22.28 -16.86
CA ALA A 44 22.76 -21.57 -18.13
C ALA A 44 24.25 -21.27 -18.39
N ASN A 45 25.08 -21.18 -17.34
CA ASN A 45 26.49 -20.77 -17.42
C ASN A 45 27.44 -21.90 -16.98
N ILE A 46 28.55 -22.08 -17.71
CA ILE A 46 29.60 -23.08 -17.39
C ILE A 46 30.24 -22.77 -16.03
N ASP A 47 30.52 -21.50 -15.70
CA ASP A 47 31.13 -21.16 -14.41
C ASP A 47 30.20 -21.46 -13.22
N GLU A 48 28.88 -21.37 -13.43
CA GLU A 48 27.84 -21.66 -12.44
C GLU A 48 27.66 -23.18 -12.23
N ILE A 49 27.74 -23.97 -13.32
CA ILE A 49 27.81 -25.43 -13.26
C ILE A 49 28.94 -25.88 -12.32
N MET A 50 30.10 -25.26 -12.45
CA MET A 50 31.31 -25.65 -11.71
C MET A 50 31.21 -25.35 -10.21
N LEU A 51 30.45 -24.32 -9.82
CA LEU A 51 30.24 -23.90 -8.43
C LEU A 51 29.12 -24.68 -7.75
N GLU A 52 27.97 -24.83 -8.41
CA GLU A 52 26.77 -25.41 -7.80
C GLU A 52 26.80 -26.95 -7.79
N LEU A 53 27.34 -27.59 -8.82
CA LEU A 53 27.34 -29.06 -8.93
C LEU A 53 28.45 -29.73 -8.13
N SER A 54 29.44 -28.98 -7.65
CA SER A 54 30.56 -29.58 -6.94
C SER A 54 30.13 -30.32 -5.68
N GLN A 55 29.15 -29.80 -4.95
CA GLN A 55 28.66 -30.46 -3.72
C GLN A 55 27.86 -31.73 -4.04
N ASP A 56 27.00 -31.67 -5.06
CA ASP A 56 26.16 -32.79 -5.49
C ASP A 56 27.00 -33.95 -6.07
N VAL A 57 28.01 -33.64 -6.88
CA VAL A 57 28.94 -34.64 -7.42
C VAL A 57 29.82 -35.23 -6.31
N CYS A 58 30.36 -34.41 -5.40
CA CYS A 58 31.09 -34.95 -4.23
C CYS A 58 30.19 -35.87 -3.38
N ALA A 59 28.92 -35.55 -3.22
CA ALA A 59 27.97 -36.42 -2.52
C ALA A 59 27.71 -37.72 -3.28
N LEU A 60 27.49 -37.65 -4.60
CA LEU A 60 27.25 -38.82 -5.45
C LEU A 60 28.41 -39.82 -5.43
N PHE A 61 29.65 -39.33 -5.55
CA PHE A 61 30.86 -40.16 -5.56
C PHE A 61 31.40 -40.46 -4.16
N ASN A 62 30.73 -39.96 -3.12
CA ASN A 62 31.20 -40.01 -1.74
C ASN A 62 32.65 -39.51 -1.58
N ALA A 63 32.96 -38.41 -2.27
CA ALA A 63 34.30 -37.85 -2.38
C ALA A 63 34.48 -36.59 -1.51
N ASP A 64 35.72 -36.30 -1.13
CA ASP A 64 36.06 -35.11 -0.35
C ASP A 64 36.05 -33.84 -1.22
N ARG A 65 36.61 -33.93 -2.44
CA ARG A 65 36.75 -32.78 -3.34
C ARG A 65 36.53 -33.17 -4.80
N LEU A 66 36.03 -32.20 -5.55
CA LEU A 66 35.95 -32.22 -7.00
C LEU A 66 36.75 -31.05 -7.54
N THR A 67 37.47 -31.28 -8.63
CA THR A 67 38.02 -30.21 -9.45
C THR A 67 37.67 -30.51 -10.89
N VAL A 68 37.03 -29.56 -11.56
CA VAL A 68 36.78 -29.63 -12.99
C VAL A 68 37.64 -28.57 -13.65
N TYR A 69 38.25 -28.95 -14.76
CA TYR A 69 39.09 -28.09 -15.58
C TYR A 69 38.43 -27.91 -16.94
N SER A 70 38.45 -26.68 -17.47
CA SER A 70 38.11 -26.40 -18.85
C SER A 70 39.38 -26.21 -19.67
N LEU A 71 39.33 -26.54 -20.96
CA LEU A 71 40.42 -26.25 -21.89
C LEU A 71 40.60 -24.73 -22.02
N SER A 72 41.85 -24.25 -22.06
CA SER A 72 42.14 -22.84 -22.37
C SER A 72 41.99 -22.54 -23.86
N ASP A 73 41.82 -21.26 -24.20
CA ASP A 73 41.68 -20.81 -25.60
C ASP A 73 42.89 -21.19 -26.48
N ASP A 74 44.08 -21.24 -25.89
CA ASP A 74 45.33 -21.66 -26.55
C ASP A 74 45.43 -23.18 -26.78
N LYS A 75 44.46 -23.96 -26.26
CA LYS A 75 44.42 -25.43 -26.25
C LYS A 75 45.66 -26.13 -25.67
N ALA A 76 46.56 -25.40 -25.03
CA ALA A 76 47.82 -25.92 -24.50
C ALA A 76 47.75 -26.24 -23.00
N SER A 77 46.68 -25.81 -22.32
CA SER A 77 46.54 -25.94 -20.88
C SER A 77 45.09 -26.21 -20.50
N ILE A 78 44.90 -26.70 -19.28
CA ILE A 78 43.61 -26.84 -18.64
C ILE A 78 43.55 -25.87 -17.44
N ILE A 79 42.44 -25.15 -17.31
CA ILE A 79 42.26 -24.10 -16.31
C ILE A 79 41.09 -24.47 -15.41
N SER A 80 41.28 -24.37 -14.10
CA SER A 80 40.18 -24.43 -13.14
C SER A 80 40.05 -23.10 -12.40
N LYS A 81 38.86 -22.50 -12.44
CA LYS A 81 38.53 -21.24 -11.76
C LYS A 81 38.08 -21.44 -10.30
N VAL A 82 37.95 -22.68 -9.83
CA VAL A 82 37.33 -22.98 -8.53
C VAL A 82 38.07 -24.12 -7.82
N LYS A 83 38.56 -23.87 -6.61
CA LYS A 83 38.93 -24.91 -5.64
C LYS A 83 37.91 -24.93 -4.52
N THR A 84 37.19 -26.03 -4.35
CA THR A 84 36.38 -26.23 -3.14
C THR A 84 37.29 -26.35 -1.91
N GLY A 85 37.22 -25.36 -1.01
CA GLY A 85 37.76 -25.48 0.35
C GLY A 85 38.53 -24.27 0.92
N LEU A 86 38.84 -23.23 0.14
CA LEU A 86 39.51 -22.02 0.64
C LEU A 86 38.95 -20.78 -0.10
N ASN A 87 38.54 -19.74 0.64
CA ASN A 87 38.01 -18.47 0.12
C ASN A 87 39.07 -17.60 -0.61
N SER A 88 39.82 -18.18 -1.56
CA SER A 88 40.79 -17.47 -2.39
C SER A 88 40.62 -17.87 -3.86
N PHE A 89 40.18 -16.92 -4.68
CA PHE A 89 40.09 -17.07 -6.13
C PHE A 89 41.48 -16.90 -6.74
N ARG A 90 42.12 -18.01 -7.11
CA ARG A 90 43.31 -18.00 -7.96
C ARG A 90 43.15 -19.09 -9.00
N ASP A 91 43.19 -18.71 -10.27
CA ASP A 91 43.09 -19.64 -11.39
C ASP A 91 44.21 -20.67 -11.32
N LEU A 92 43.86 -21.96 -11.35
CA LEU A 92 44.84 -23.04 -11.46
C LEU A 92 44.98 -23.42 -12.94
N LYS A 93 46.07 -22.97 -13.58
CA LYS A 93 46.45 -23.34 -14.95
C LYS A 93 47.46 -24.49 -14.90
N LEU A 94 47.14 -25.62 -15.53
CA LEU A 94 48.03 -26.77 -15.69
C LEU A 94 48.31 -27.01 -17.18
N PRO A 95 49.56 -27.22 -17.60
CA PRO A 95 49.86 -27.59 -18.99
C PRO A 95 49.34 -29.00 -19.29
N ILE A 96 48.92 -29.23 -20.53
CA ILE A 96 48.60 -30.58 -21.02
C ILE A 96 49.91 -31.30 -21.31
N ALA A 97 50.41 -32.01 -20.30
CA ALA A 97 51.69 -32.71 -20.33
C ALA A 97 51.70 -33.89 -19.35
N ASP A 98 52.65 -34.80 -19.54
CA ASP A 98 52.76 -36.08 -18.81
C ASP A 98 53.20 -35.96 -17.34
N GLN A 99 53.58 -34.75 -16.92
CA GLN A 99 54.13 -34.48 -15.59
C GLN A 99 53.05 -34.40 -14.50
N SER A 100 51.78 -34.21 -14.84
CA SER A 100 50.68 -34.13 -13.86
C SER A 100 49.57 -35.10 -14.20
N ILE A 101 48.88 -35.64 -13.19
CA ILE A 101 47.81 -36.63 -13.39
C ILE A 101 46.69 -36.06 -14.29
N ALA A 102 46.22 -34.85 -14.01
CA ALA A 102 45.17 -34.21 -14.82
C ALA A 102 45.65 -33.82 -16.23
N GLY A 103 46.91 -33.38 -16.37
CA GLY A 103 47.51 -33.06 -17.66
C GLY A 103 47.73 -34.29 -18.54
N TYR A 104 48.15 -35.41 -17.94
CA TYR A 104 48.29 -36.69 -18.63
C TYR A 104 46.94 -37.25 -19.07
N VAL A 105 45.91 -37.18 -18.21
CA VAL A 105 44.55 -37.60 -18.60
C VAL A 105 44.01 -36.74 -19.74
N ALA A 106 44.27 -35.44 -19.74
CA ALA A 106 43.97 -34.56 -20.87
C ALA A 106 44.69 -34.99 -22.16
N LEU A 107 45.97 -35.35 -22.07
CA LEU A 107 46.77 -35.75 -23.23
C LEU A 107 46.38 -37.13 -23.77
N ALA A 108 46.35 -38.13 -22.89
CA ALA A 108 46.11 -39.54 -23.22
C ALA A 108 44.64 -39.87 -23.44
N LYS A 109 43.71 -39.01 -22.97
CA LYS A 109 42.25 -39.18 -23.10
C LYS A 109 41.74 -40.49 -22.51
N ILE A 110 42.33 -40.93 -21.40
CA ILE A 110 41.93 -42.13 -20.65
C ILE A 110 41.44 -41.80 -19.24
N ILE A 111 40.54 -42.63 -18.71
CA ILE A 111 40.11 -42.55 -17.31
C ILE A 111 41.14 -43.29 -16.45
N ILE A 112 41.54 -42.69 -15.33
CA ILE A 112 42.52 -43.26 -14.41
C ILE A 112 41.94 -43.25 -13.00
N ASN A 113 42.00 -44.38 -12.31
CA ASN A 113 41.59 -44.54 -10.93
C ASN A 113 42.79 -44.99 -10.08
N ILE A 114 43.37 -44.04 -9.36
CA ILE A 114 44.59 -44.22 -8.57
C ILE A 114 44.22 -44.51 -7.12
N ARG A 115 44.77 -45.59 -6.56
CA ARG A 115 44.49 -46.04 -5.20
C ARG A 115 45.26 -45.24 -4.17
N ASP A 116 46.52 -44.94 -4.43
CA ASP A 116 47.35 -44.04 -3.61
C ASP A 116 48.30 -43.20 -4.47
N VAL A 117 48.04 -41.90 -4.58
CA VAL A 117 48.89 -40.97 -5.35
C VAL A 117 50.28 -40.76 -4.74
N TYR A 118 50.54 -41.28 -3.53
CA TYR A 118 51.90 -41.32 -2.95
C TYR A 118 52.66 -42.60 -3.30
N ASP A 119 52.04 -43.58 -3.96
CA ASP A 119 52.71 -44.78 -4.45
C ASP A 119 53.34 -44.51 -5.83
N ASP A 120 54.63 -44.20 -5.83
CA ASP A 120 55.39 -43.94 -7.06
C ASP A 120 55.42 -45.15 -8.01
N ALA A 121 55.27 -46.38 -7.51
CA ALA A 121 55.22 -47.57 -8.36
C ALA A 121 53.88 -47.66 -9.12
N GLU A 122 52.77 -47.30 -8.46
CA GLU A 122 51.44 -47.21 -9.08
C GLU A 122 51.41 -46.10 -10.16
N LEU A 123 51.97 -44.92 -9.87
CA LEU A 123 52.04 -43.82 -10.84
C LEU A 123 52.93 -44.16 -12.05
N ARG A 124 54.12 -44.75 -11.82
CA ARG A 124 55.03 -45.13 -12.92
C ARG A 124 54.51 -46.29 -13.76
N ALA A 125 53.67 -47.16 -13.20
CA ALA A 125 53.00 -48.21 -13.97
C ALA A 125 51.99 -47.62 -14.97
N ILE A 126 51.46 -46.43 -14.69
CA ILE A 126 50.55 -45.69 -15.59
C ILE A 126 51.36 -44.88 -16.61
N ASN A 127 52.33 -44.09 -16.16
CA ASN A 127 53.29 -43.39 -17.03
C ASN A 127 54.63 -43.16 -16.29
N PRO A 128 55.78 -43.55 -16.87
CA PRO A 128 57.10 -43.37 -16.26
C PRO A 128 57.44 -41.96 -15.75
N ASP A 129 56.90 -40.91 -16.39
CA ASP A 129 57.18 -39.50 -16.07
C ASP A 129 56.15 -38.88 -15.11
N MET A 130 55.10 -39.63 -14.75
CA MET A 130 54.03 -39.15 -13.88
C MET A 130 54.48 -39.10 -12.42
N HIS A 131 54.27 -37.95 -11.79
CA HIS A 131 54.53 -37.75 -10.37
C HIS A 131 53.45 -36.89 -9.73
N PHE A 132 53.16 -37.14 -8.46
CA PHE A 132 52.23 -36.33 -7.69
C PHE A 132 52.96 -35.21 -6.94
N LEU A 133 52.53 -33.96 -7.14
CA LEU A 133 53.11 -32.78 -6.49
C LEU A 133 52.68 -32.68 -5.02
N GLN A 134 53.42 -33.33 -4.14
CA GLN A 134 53.16 -33.37 -2.70
C GLN A 134 53.28 -32.01 -1.98
N GLU A 135 53.91 -31.00 -2.61
CA GLU A 135 54.07 -29.66 -2.02
C GLU A 135 52.73 -28.96 -1.74
N VAL A 136 51.71 -29.23 -2.57
CA VAL A 136 50.38 -28.65 -2.39
C VAL A 136 49.71 -29.23 -1.14
N ASP A 137 49.85 -30.53 -0.92
CA ASP A 137 49.35 -31.22 0.27
C ASP A 137 50.08 -30.75 1.53
N LYS A 138 51.42 -30.66 1.49
CA LYS A 138 52.24 -30.15 2.59
C LYS A 138 51.87 -28.72 2.98
N ARG A 139 51.61 -27.84 2.01
CA ARG A 139 51.23 -26.44 2.25
C ARG A 139 49.81 -26.28 2.79
N THR A 140 48.88 -27.12 2.36
CA THR A 140 47.46 -27.01 2.73
C THR A 140 47.07 -27.84 3.95
N GLY A 141 47.95 -28.75 4.40
CA GLY A 141 47.65 -29.71 5.47
C GLY A 141 46.65 -30.79 5.07
N TYR A 142 46.22 -30.81 3.81
CA TYR A 142 45.29 -31.78 3.25
C TYR A 142 46.06 -32.95 2.64
N ARG A 143 45.63 -34.19 2.89
CA ARG A 143 46.26 -35.39 2.34
C ARG A 143 45.42 -35.97 1.20
N THR A 144 45.93 -35.88 -0.02
CA THR A 144 45.42 -36.54 -1.22
C THR A 144 45.92 -37.98 -1.22
N LYS A 145 45.00 -38.94 -1.33
CA LYS A 145 45.28 -40.38 -1.35
C LYS A 145 44.70 -41.01 -2.61
N GLN A 146 43.38 -41.00 -2.77
CA GLN A 146 42.72 -41.62 -3.93
C GLN A 146 42.34 -40.57 -4.96
N MET A 147 42.44 -40.91 -6.24
CA MET A 147 42.12 -39.98 -7.30
C MET A 147 41.49 -40.68 -8.50
N LEU A 148 40.25 -40.30 -8.82
CA LEU A 148 39.55 -40.72 -10.03
C LEU A 148 39.51 -39.54 -11.00
N VAL A 149 40.17 -39.68 -12.16
CA VAL A 149 40.35 -38.60 -13.13
C VAL A 149 39.85 -39.06 -14.50
N ALA A 150 38.99 -38.25 -15.12
CA ALA A 150 38.36 -38.57 -16.39
C ALA A 150 38.37 -37.36 -17.34
N PRO A 151 38.65 -37.56 -18.64
CA PRO A 151 38.62 -36.49 -19.63
C PRO A 151 37.18 -36.20 -20.06
N ILE A 152 36.86 -34.93 -20.27
CA ILE A 152 35.61 -34.49 -20.90
C ILE A 152 35.91 -34.38 -22.40
N ILE A 153 35.32 -35.27 -23.19
CA ILE A 153 35.58 -35.40 -24.62
C ILE A 153 34.27 -35.25 -25.38
N ASP A 154 34.30 -34.52 -26.49
CA ASP A 154 33.20 -34.53 -27.45
C ASP A 154 33.12 -35.90 -28.14
N ILE A 155 32.00 -36.60 -27.97
CA ILE A 155 31.76 -37.92 -28.58
C ILE A 155 31.79 -37.85 -30.12
N GLN A 156 31.44 -36.70 -30.72
CA GLN A 156 31.36 -36.54 -32.17
C GLN A 156 32.72 -36.19 -32.79
N THR A 157 33.45 -35.25 -32.20
CA THR A 157 34.73 -34.76 -32.77
C THR A 157 35.96 -35.42 -32.13
N ASN A 158 35.78 -36.13 -31.02
CA ASN A 158 36.85 -36.67 -30.17
C ASN A 158 37.79 -35.57 -29.60
N ASP A 159 37.34 -34.32 -29.56
CA ASP A 159 38.11 -33.19 -29.01
C ASP A 159 38.05 -33.16 -27.48
N LEU A 160 39.17 -32.78 -26.86
CA LEU A 160 39.22 -32.53 -25.42
C LEU A 160 38.51 -31.21 -25.11
N LEU A 161 37.57 -31.22 -24.17
CA LEU A 161 36.86 -30.04 -23.69
C LEU A 161 37.27 -29.66 -22.26
N GLY A 162 37.77 -30.63 -21.48
CA GLY A 162 38.15 -30.44 -20.10
C GLY A 162 38.54 -31.74 -19.39
N VAL A 163 38.73 -31.69 -18.07
CA VAL A 163 39.06 -32.84 -17.22
C VAL A 163 38.30 -32.74 -15.90
N VAL A 164 37.74 -33.86 -15.44
CA VAL A 164 37.13 -34.01 -14.11
C VAL A 164 38.10 -34.78 -13.22
N GLN A 165 38.35 -34.27 -12.03
CA GLN A 165 39.22 -34.86 -11.02
C GLN A 165 38.45 -34.98 -9.69
N ILE A 166 38.21 -36.21 -9.25
CA ILE A 166 37.53 -36.53 -8.00
C ILE A 166 38.58 -37.06 -7.01
N ILE A 167 38.61 -36.50 -5.80
CA ILE A 167 39.69 -36.71 -4.84
C ILE A 167 39.13 -37.28 -3.54
N ASN A 168 39.79 -38.34 -3.06
CA ASN A 168 39.55 -39.08 -1.81
C ASN A 168 38.12 -39.56 -1.64
N ASN A 169 37.94 -40.88 -1.59
CA ASN A 169 36.68 -41.43 -1.11
C ASN A 169 36.61 -41.27 0.42
N LYS A 170 35.50 -40.73 0.94
CA LYS A 170 35.26 -40.50 2.37
C LYS A 170 35.33 -41.78 3.21
N THR A 171 35.10 -42.93 2.59
CA THR A 171 35.21 -44.25 3.24
C THR A 171 36.65 -44.78 3.28
N GLY A 172 37.61 -44.09 2.65
CA GLY A 172 39.02 -44.44 2.64
C GLY A 172 39.40 -45.60 1.71
N VAL A 173 38.46 -46.13 0.91
CA VAL A 173 38.68 -47.20 -0.07
C VAL A 173 38.69 -46.65 -1.51
N PRO A 174 39.44 -47.27 -2.46
CA PRO A 174 39.47 -46.81 -3.85
C PRO A 174 38.08 -46.68 -4.47
N PHE A 175 37.95 -45.81 -5.48
CA PHE A 175 36.68 -45.66 -6.19
C PHE A 175 36.30 -46.98 -6.88
N SER A 176 35.03 -47.37 -6.79
CA SER A 176 34.54 -48.63 -7.34
C SER A 176 34.40 -48.57 -8.87
N ALA A 177 34.27 -49.72 -9.52
CA ALA A 177 33.98 -49.78 -10.96
C ALA A 177 32.67 -49.05 -11.34
N VAL A 178 31.70 -48.99 -10.42
CA VAL A 178 30.45 -48.22 -10.61
C VAL A 178 30.73 -46.71 -10.63
N ALA A 179 31.70 -46.23 -9.84
CA ALA A 179 32.14 -44.84 -9.89
C ALA A 179 32.89 -44.53 -11.20
N GLU A 180 33.70 -45.46 -11.72
CA GLU A 180 34.33 -45.28 -13.05
C GLU A 180 33.29 -45.18 -14.18
N GLU A 181 32.25 -46.00 -14.15
CA GLU A 181 31.12 -45.91 -15.09
C GLU A 181 30.32 -44.61 -14.89
N GLY A 182 30.12 -44.20 -13.64
CA GLY A 182 29.45 -42.96 -13.27
C GLY A 182 30.15 -41.71 -13.76
N VAL A 183 31.47 -41.62 -13.59
CA VAL A 183 32.25 -40.44 -14.01
C VAL A 183 32.26 -40.32 -15.53
N LYS A 184 32.22 -41.45 -16.25
CA LYS A 184 32.05 -41.44 -17.71
C LYS A 184 30.73 -40.79 -18.11
N GLY A 185 29.60 -41.22 -17.54
CA GLY A 185 28.28 -40.61 -17.83
C GLY A 185 28.20 -39.13 -17.43
N LEU A 186 28.88 -38.74 -16.36
CA LEU A 186 29.03 -37.33 -15.96
C LEU A 186 29.80 -36.53 -17.01
N CYS A 187 30.95 -37.04 -17.48
CA CYS A 187 31.77 -36.41 -18.52
C CYS A 187 31.02 -36.27 -19.85
N GLU A 188 30.22 -37.25 -20.26
CA GLU A 188 29.39 -37.18 -21.47
C GLU A 188 28.33 -36.07 -21.35
N THR A 189 27.69 -35.96 -20.18
CA THR A 189 26.73 -34.88 -19.91
C THR A 189 27.41 -33.50 -19.96
N LEU A 190 28.58 -33.38 -19.32
CA LEU A 190 29.36 -32.15 -19.32
C LEU A 190 29.85 -31.77 -20.72
N ALA A 191 30.22 -32.75 -21.56
CA ALA A 191 30.63 -32.50 -22.94
C ALA A 191 29.49 -31.88 -23.77
N ILE A 192 28.26 -32.39 -23.62
CA ILE A 192 27.07 -31.81 -24.29
C ILE A 192 26.84 -30.37 -23.81
N ALA A 193 26.91 -30.14 -22.50
CA ALA A 193 26.73 -28.81 -21.92
C ALA A 193 27.82 -27.83 -22.38
N PHE A 194 29.07 -28.27 -22.46
CA PHE A 194 30.19 -27.45 -22.93
C PHE A 194 30.02 -27.12 -24.42
N ASN A 195 29.65 -28.08 -25.27
CA ASN A 195 29.49 -27.85 -26.70
C ASN A 195 28.28 -27.00 -27.09
N GLN A 196 27.13 -27.18 -26.43
CA GLN A 196 25.96 -26.34 -26.67
C GLN A 196 26.23 -24.87 -26.35
N ARG A 197 27.23 -24.60 -25.49
CA ARG A 197 27.49 -23.28 -24.90
C ARG A 197 28.87 -22.71 -25.25
N SER A 198 29.72 -23.51 -25.91
CA SER A 198 31.04 -23.15 -26.47
C SER A 198 30.99 -22.88 -27.97
N LYS A 199 29.82 -22.98 -28.63
CA LYS A 199 29.65 -22.28 -29.91
C LYS A 199 30.05 -20.82 -29.65
N PRO A 200 30.95 -20.24 -30.46
CA PRO A 200 31.33 -18.84 -30.27
C PRO A 200 30.01 -18.09 -30.19
N ALA A 201 29.85 -17.33 -29.12
CA ALA A 201 28.73 -16.41 -29.03
C ALA A 201 28.72 -15.70 -30.39
N GLN A 202 27.70 -15.98 -31.21
CA GLN A 202 27.19 -14.93 -32.06
C GLN A 202 27.09 -13.78 -31.09
N THR A 203 27.90 -12.74 -31.28
CA THR A 203 27.77 -11.50 -30.53
C THR A 203 26.29 -11.17 -30.63
N ILE A 204 25.54 -11.53 -29.57
CA ILE A 204 24.10 -11.33 -29.54
C ILE A 204 24.05 -9.83 -29.59
N LYS A 205 23.64 -9.29 -30.75
CA LYS A 205 23.60 -7.86 -30.94
C LYS A 205 22.73 -7.31 -29.83
N THR A 206 23.32 -6.74 -28.80
CA THR A 206 22.54 -6.17 -27.70
C THR A 206 22.10 -4.79 -28.15
N LYS A 207 20.96 -4.33 -27.64
CA LYS A 207 20.47 -2.97 -27.92
C LYS A 207 21.43 -1.86 -27.46
N TYR A 208 22.48 -2.21 -26.71
CA TYR A 208 23.52 -1.32 -26.20
C TYR A 208 24.86 -1.44 -26.94
N ASP A 209 25.01 -2.32 -27.93
CA ASP A 209 26.29 -2.53 -28.65
C ASP A 209 26.78 -1.26 -29.35
N HIS A 210 25.86 -0.40 -29.77
CA HIS A 210 26.20 0.89 -30.36
C HIS A 210 26.89 1.84 -29.36
N LEU A 211 26.74 1.65 -28.04
CA LEU A 211 27.53 2.39 -27.04
C LEU A 211 29.01 2.01 -27.08
N VAL A 212 29.33 0.75 -27.40
CA VAL A 212 30.71 0.28 -27.54
C VAL A 212 31.28 0.68 -28.91
N LEU A 213 30.49 0.53 -29.98
CA LEU A 213 30.88 0.91 -31.34
C LEU A 213 31.13 2.42 -31.49
N ASP A 214 30.33 3.25 -30.81
CA ASP A 214 30.50 4.71 -30.80
C ASP A 214 31.55 5.19 -29.77
N ALA A 215 32.28 4.27 -29.13
CA ALA A 215 33.30 4.54 -28.11
C ALA A 215 32.79 5.36 -26.90
N VAL A 216 31.50 5.24 -26.57
CA VAL A 216 30.89 5.84 -25.37
C VAL A 216 31.26 5.05 -24.12
N VAL A 217 31.36 3.73 -24.25
CA VAL A 217 31.72 2.79 -23.16
C VAL A 217 32.71 1.77 -23.71
N ALA A 218 33.77 1.43 -22.97
CA ALA A 218 34.69 0.38 -23.38
C ALA A 218 34.02 -1.01 -23.32
N ALA A 219 34.43 -1.95 -24.17
CA ALA A 219 33.86 -3.31 -24.16
C ALA A 219 33.95 -4.00 -22.78
N GLN A 220 35.05 -3.75 -22.05
CA GLN A 220 35.26 -4.25 -20.69
C GLN A 220 34.31 -3.60 -19.67
N GLU A 221 34.03 -2.30 -19.81
CA GLU A 221 33.10 -1.56 -18.95
C GLU A 221 31.65 -2.02 -19.18
N MET A 222 31.27 -2.28 -20.44
CA MET A 222 29.96 -2.83 -20.78
C MET A 222 29.74 -4.23 -20.17
N GLU A 223 30.78 -5.05 -20.15
CA GLU A 223 30.74 -6.38 -19.51
C GLU A 223 30.66 -6.27 -17.98
N LEU A 224 31.34 -5.28 -17.38
CA LEU A 224 31.25 -4.98 -15.95
C LEU A 224 29.85 -4.45 -15.58
N ALA A 225 29.29 -3.53 -16.37
CA ALA A 225 27.93 -3.01 -16.18
C ALA A 225 26.89 -4.14 -16.25
N THR A 226 27.01 -5.04 -17.22
CA THR A 226 26.13 -6.21 -17.37
C THR A 226 26.24 -7.16 -16.18
N ARG A 227 27.46 -7.40 -15.67
CA ARG A 227 27.69 -8.21 -14.47
C ARG A 227 27.15 -7.55 -13.20
N SER A 228 27.34 -6.24 -13.06
CA SER A 228 26.84 -5.47 -11.92
C SER A 228 25.31 -5.45 -11.87
N ALA A 229 24.66 -5.23 -13.02
CA ALA A 229 23.21 -5.31 -13.19
C ALA A 229 22.66 -6.67 -12.73
N ARG A 230 23.28 -7.77 -13.16
CA ARG A 230 22.93 -9.13 -12.72
C ARG A 230 23.12 -9.35 -11.22
N ARG A 231 24.25 -8.90 -10.66
CA ARG A 231 24.57 -9.06 -9.23
C ARG A 231 23.61 -8.27 -8.34
N LYS A 232 23.22 -7.07 -8.75
CA LYS A 232 22.32 -6.18 -8.00
C LYS A 232 20.84 -6.38 -8.33
N ASN A 233 20.53 -7.24 -9.31
CA ASN A 233 19.19 -7.47 -9.83
C ASN A 233 18.50 -6.16 -10.29
N ILE A 234 19.23 -5.34 -11.05
CA ILE A 234 18.77 -4.07 -11.65
C ILE A 234 18.92 -4.11 -13.17
N ASP A 235 18.24 -3.20 -13.87
CA ASP A 235 18.39 -3.06 -15.33
C ASP A 235 19.81 -2.63 -15.73
N VAL A 236 20.26 -3.10 -16.91
CA VAL A 236 21.58 -2.72 -17.46
C VAL A 236 21.66 -1.21 -17.71
N GLU A 237 20.56 -0.58 -18.11
CA GLU A 237 20.46 0.88 -18.23
C GLU A 237 20.78 1.59 -16.91
N GLU A 238 20.24 1.12 -15.79
CA GLU A 238 20.47 1.73 -14.48
C GLU A 238 21.92 1.56 -14.03
N ALA A 239 22.53 0.40 -14.29
CA ALA A 239 23.95 0.18 -14.01
C ALA A 239 24.85 1.10 -14.87
N LEU A 240 24.53 1.29 -16.15
CA LEU A 240 25.26 2.20 -17.05
C LEU A 240 25.17 3.66 -16.58
N ILE A 241 24.02 4.08 -16.06
CA ILE A 241 23.83 5.46 -15.55
C ILE A 241 24.52 5.64 -14.20
N ALA A 242 24.27 4.73 -13.24
CA ALA A 242 24.69 4.91 -11.85
C ALA A 242 26.20 4.65 -11.63
N GLU A 243 26.79 3.69 -12.34
CA GLU A 243 28.17 3.25 -12.10
C GLU A 243 29.15 3.78 -13.16
N PHE A 244 28.69 3.88 -14.41
CA PHE A 244 29.52 4.29 -15.55
C PHE A 244 29.19 5.70 -16.08
N GLN A 245 28.26 6.41 -15.42
CA GLN A 245 27.86 7.80 -15.73
C GLN A 245 27.49 8.05 -17.20
N VAL A 246 26.94 7.03 -17.88
CA VAL A 246 26.51 7.16 -19.27
C VAL A 246 25.28 8.07 -19.35
N LYS A 247 25.34 9.10 -20.21
CA LYS A 247 24.23 10.03 -20.40
C LYS A 247 23.05 9.35 -21.11
N LEU A 248 21.83 9.68 -20.68
CA LEU A 248 20.57 9.16 -21.28
C LEU A 248 20.51 9.39 -22.80
N THR A 249 20.99 10.55 -23.27
CA THR A 249 21.02 10.88 -24.70
C THR A 249 21.91 9.94 -25.51
N ALA A 250 23.01 9.44 -24.93
CA ALA A 250 23.89 8.46 -25.58
C ALA A 250 23.23 7.08 -25.63
N ILE A 251 22.53 6.68 -24.56
CA ILE A 251 21.76 5.44 -24.52
C ILE A 251 20.63 5.48 -25.56
N GLY A 252 19.86 6.57 -25.58
CA GLY A 252 18.81 6.81 -26.57
C GLY A 252 19.30 6.75 -28.02
N ALA A 253 20.45 7.39 -28.31
CA ALA A 253 21.07 7.35 -29.64
C ALA A 253 21.50 5.93 -30.05
N ALA A 254 22.05 5.15 -29.12
CA ALA A 254 22.41 3.76 -29.37
C ALA A 254 21.17 2.90 -29.67
N LEU A 255 20.08 3.08 -28.92
CA LEU A 255 18.80 2.41 -29.16
C LEU A 255 18.21 2.79 -30.52
N ALA A 256 18.28 4.06 -30.92
CA ALA A 256 17.79 4.52 -32.22
C ALA A 256 18.52 3.87 -33.39
N LYS A 257 19.85 3.74 -33.29
CA LYS A 257 20.68 3.03 -34.28
C LYS A 257 20.34 1.54 -34.35
N PHE A 258 20.12 0.91 -33.19
CA PHE A 258 19.80 -0.52 -33.11
C PHE A 258 18.45 -0.84 -33.75
N PHE A 259 17.39 -0.10 -33.39
CA PHE A 259 16.01 -0.36 -33.85
C PHE A 259 15.65 0.32 -35.18
N GLY A 260 16.52 1.18 -35.71
CA GLY A 260 16.26 1.92 -36.96
C GLY A 260 15.09 2.90 -36.86
N VAL A 261 14.77 3.41 -35.67
CA VAL A 261 13.74 4.44 -35.44
C VAL A 261 14.32 5.63 -34.68
N PRO A 262 13.81 6.86 -34.85
CA PRO A 262 14.36 8.02 -34.15
C PRO A 262 14.18 7.92 -32.63
N TYR A 263 15.17 8.43 -31.89
CA TYR A 263 15.11 8.60 -30.44
C TYR A 263 14.27 9.82 -30.07
N GLU A 264 13.35 9.64 -29.12
CA GLU A 264 12.53 10.72 -28.57
C GLU A 264 12.83 10.86 -27.07
N PRO A 265 13.48 11.96 -26.64
CA PRO A 265 13.80 12.20 -25.24
C PRO A 265 12.56 12.57 -24.41
N TYR A 266 12.72 12.57 -23.08
CA TYR A 266 11.74 13.16 -22.18
C TYR A 266 11.63 14.68 -22.38
N LYS A 267 10.40 15.18 -22.48
CA LYS A 267 10.08 16.60 -22.70
C LYS A 267 9.16 17.09 -21.57
N PRO A 268 9.64 17.92 -20.62
CA PRO A 268 8.85 18.40 -19.49
C PRO A 268 7.62 19.22 -19.89
N ASP A 269 7.69 19.86 -21.05
CA ASP A 269 6.66 20.67 -21.70
C ASP A 269 5.67 19.84 -22.53
N ARG A 270 5.85 18.51 -22.63
CA ARG A 270 4.98 17.64 -23.43
C ARG A 270 3.55 17.61 -22.86
N ILE A 271 2.60 18.08 -23.66
CA ILE A 271 1.19 18.06 -23.32
C ILE A 271 0.61 16.67 -23.61
N LYS A 272 -0.21 16.15 -22.69
CA LYS A 272 -0.91 14.87 -22.87
C LYS A 272 -1.94 14.99 -24.01
N PRO A 273 -1.84 14.19 -25.09
CA PRO A 273 -2.84 14.20 -26.15
C PRO A 273 -4.12 13.50 -25.67
N LEU A 274 -5.10 14.28 -25.22
CA LEU A 274 -6.33 13.76 -24.61
C LEU A 274 -7.09 12.82 -25.55
N ASP A 275 -7.16 13.13 -26.85
CA ASP A 275 -7.89 12.33 -27.84
C ASP A 275 -7.27 10.95 -28.09
N LEU A 276 -5.94 10.86 -28.12
CA LEU A 276 -5.21 9.60 -28.30
C LEU A 276 -5.23 8.73 -27.04
N MET A 277 -5.45 9.34 -25.87
CA MET A 277 -5.38 8.68 -24.56
C MET A 277 -6.74 8.24 -23.99
N LYS A 278 -7.86 8.54 -24.66
CA LYS A 278 -9.24 8.25 -24.18
C LYS A 278 -9.46 6.81 -23.71
N ASN A 279 -8.80 5.83 -24.36
CA ASN A 279 -9.00 4.39 -24.11
C ASN A 279 -7.79 3.69 -23.47
N LEU A 280 -6.75 4.42 -23.10
CA LEU A 280 -5.52 3.85 -22.54
C LEU A 280 -5.45 4.11 -21.03
N ARG A 281 -5.34 3.04 -20.25
CA ARG A 281 -5.11 3.09 -18.79
C ARG A 281 -3.62 2.96 -18.47
N ARG A 282 -3.19 3.48 -17.32
CA ARG A 282 -1.80 3.45 -16.88
C ARG A 282 -1.24 2.04 -16.84
N GLU A 283 -1.96 1.11 -16.22
CA GLU A 283 -1.51 -0.28 -16.05
C GLU A 283 -1.32 -0.97 -17.41
N TYR A 284 -2.16 -0.63 -18.39
CA TYR A 284 -2.06 -1.17 -19.74
C TYR A 284 -0.81 -0.65 -20.47
N VAL A 285 -0.49 0.63 -20.33
CA VAL A 285 0.72 1.24 -20.91
C VAL A 285 1.99 0.68 -20.26
N GLU A 286 2.00 0.52 -18.94
CA GLU A 286 3.15 -0.05 -18.21
C GLU A 286 3.36 -1.54 -18.52
N GLN A 287 2.29 -2.32 -18.72
CA GLN A 287 2.38 -3.73 -19.09
C GLN A 287 2.85 -3.94 -20.54
N ASN A 288 2.43 -3.07 -21.46
CA ASN A 288 2.73 -3.23 -22.90
C ASN A 288 3.91 -2.36 -23.38
N LEU A 289 4.46 -1.49 -22.52
CA LEU A 289 5.67 -0.69 -22.76
C LEU A 289 5.62 0.23 -23.99
N TRP A 290 4.44 0.79 -24.28
CA TRP A 290 4.25 1.81 -25.33
C TRP A 290 3.16 2.82 -24.97
N LEU A 291 3.27 4.06 -25.47
CA LEU A 291 2.26 5.10 -25.31
C LEU A 291 2.25 6.11 -26.49
N PRO A 292 1.08 6.64 -26.90
CA PRO A 292 1.00 7.69 -27.91
C PRO A 292 1.35 9.05 -27.31
N VAL A 293 2.28 9.77 -27.95
CA VAL A 293 2.80 11.05 -27.43
C VAL A 293 2.36 12.27 -28.22
N ASP A 294 2.10 12.14 -29.52
CA ASP A 294 1.77 13.26 -30.38
C ASP A 294 1.10 12.80 -31.69
N GLU A 295 0.45 13.71 -32.41
CA GLU A 295 -0.06 13.49 -33.76
C GLU A 295 0.60 14.49 -34.72
N THR A 296 1.45 13.96 -35.61
CA THR A 296 2.22 14.77 -36.57
C THR A 296 1.75 14.48 -38.00
N PRO A 297 2.13 15.28 -39.02
CA PRO A 297 1.88 14.95 -40.43
C PRO A 297 2.44 13.59 -40.87
N GLU A 298 3.42 13.04 -40.13
CA GLU A 298 3.99 11.71 -40.37
C GLU A 298 3.11 10.56 -39.83
N GLY A 299 2.14 10.89 -38.95
CA GLY A 299 1.26 9.95 -38.26
C GLY A 299 1.24 10.16 -36.74
N ILE A 300 0.54 9.24 -36.05
CA ILE A 300 0.53 9.17 -34.58
C ILE A 300 1.90 8.69 -34.11
N VAL A 301 2.55 9.50 -33.28
CA VAL A 301 3.86 9.21 -32.71
C VAL A 301 3.69 8.30 -31.50
N ILE A 302 4.27 7.10 -31.59
CA ILE A 302 4.22 6.09 -30.54
C ILE A 302 5.60 5.97 -29.90
N LEU A 303 5.67 6.35 -28.63
CA LEU A 303 6.85 6.19 -27.79
C LEU A 303 6.87 4.77 -27.20
N CYS A 304 7.97 4.05 -27.37
CA CYS A 304 8.10 2.68 -26.89
C CYS A 304 9.54 2.33 -26.50
N MET A 305 9.68 1.32 -25.64
CA MET A 305 10.99 0.80 -25.24
C MET A 305 11.56 -0.21 -26.25
N ASP A 306 10.67 -0.97 -26.91
CA ASP A 306 11.02 -1.93 -27.95
C ASP A 306 10.03 -1.81 -29.14
N PRO A 307 10.41 -1.07 -30.21
CA PRO A 307 9.57 -0.90 -31.38
C PRO A 307 9.25 -2.20 -32.13
N GLU A 308 10.12 -3.22 -32.11
CA GLU A 308 9.90 -4.49 -32.82
C GLU A 308 8.87 -5.36 -32.10
N GLN A 309 8.93 -5.40 -30.77
CA GLN A 309 7.93 -6.06 -29.94
C GLN A 309 6.56 -5.42 -30.13
N VAL A 310 6.49 -4.09 -30.12
CA VAL A 310 5.22 -3.37 -30.30
C VAL A 310 4.65 -3.58 -31.70
N LYS A 311 5.49 -3.55 -32.76
CA LYS A 311 5.07 -3.84 -34.14
C LYS A 311 4.56 -5.27 -34.30
N SER A 312 5.25 -6.27 -33.74
CA SER A 312 4.88 -7.68 -33.86
C SER A 312 3.58 -8.02 -33.13
N SER A 313 3.32 -7.36 -31.99
CA SER A 313 2.08 -7.54 -31.22
C SER A 313 0.81 -7.08 -31.96
N ARG A 314 0.95 -6.20 -32.97
CA ARG A 314 -0.15 -5.53 -33.69
C ARG A 314 -1.14 -4.76 -32.78
N ILE A 315 -0.84 -4.59 -31.50
CA ILE A 315 -1.72 -3.98 -30.50
C ILE A 315 -2.04 -2.52 -30.87
N VAL A 316 -1.01 -1.75 -31.24
CA VAL A 316 -1.17 -0.33 -31.62
C VAL A 316 -2.02 -0.18 -32.88
N ASN A 317 -1.81 -1.06 -33.87
CA ASN A 317 -2.60 -1.06 -35.10
C ASN A 317 -4.07 -1.41 -34.85
N ASN A 318 -4.38 -2.23 -33.85
CA ASN A 318 -5.77 -2.55 -33.49
C ASN A 318 -6.47 -1.37 -32.81
N ILE A 319 -5.74 -0.60 -31.99
CA ILE A 319 -6.29 0.57 -31.28
C ILE A 319 -6.43 1.77 -32.23
N PHE A 320 -5.46 1.98 -33.13
CA PHE A 320 -5.42 3.07 -34.09
C PHE A 320 -5.57 2.57 -35.54
N ALA A 321 -6.62 1.79 -35.80
CA ALA A 321 -6.82 1.02 -37.05
C ALA A 321 -6.88 1.82 -38.37
N ARG A 322 -6.93 3.16 -38.32
CA ARG A 322 -7.05 4.03 -39.52
C ARG A 322 -5.97 5.10 -39.61
N SER A 323 -4.99 5.10 -38.71
CA SER A 323 -3.97 6.14 -38.63
C SER A 323 -2.60 5.60 -39.04
N LYS A 324 -1.80 6.43 -39.71
CA LYS A 324 -0.38 6.14 -39.94
C LYS A 324 0.34 6.21 -38.59
N ILE A 325 1.22 5.25 -38.30
CA ILE A 325 1.93 5.16 -37.01
C ILE A 325 3.43 5.40 -37.21
N ALA A 326 3.98 6.34 -36.45
CA ALA A 326 5.39 6.67 -36.40
C ALA A 326 5.98 6.21 -35.07
N TYR A 327 6.77 5.12 -35.09
CA TYR A 327 7.42 4.61 -33.89
C TYR A 327 8.65 5.48 -33.53
N ARG A 328 8.83 5.71 -32.22
CA ARG A 328 9.99 6.38 -31.62
C ARG A 328 10.46 5.56 -30.42
N VAL A 329 11.77 5.43 -30.28
CA VAL A 329 12.39 4.71 -29.16
C VAL A 329 12.79 5.68 -28.05
N THR A 330 12.75 5.22 -26.81
CA THR A 330 13.23 6.00 -25.65
C THR A 330 13.85 5.07 -24.61
N THR A 331 14.46 5.65 -23.57
CA THR A 331 15.08 4.90 -22.47
C THR A 331 14.05 4.46 -21.43
N ASN A 332 14.36 3.47 -20.60
CA ASN A 332 13.45 3.00 -19.54
C ASN A 332 13.08 4.15 -18.59
N ARG A 333 14.07 4.96 -18.22
CA ARG A 333 13.88 6.10 -17.31
C ARG A 333 12.98 7.18 -17.92
N GLU A 334 13.21 7.55 -19.18
CA GLU A 334 12.42 8.58 -19.86
C GLU A 334 11.01 8.10 -20.22
N PHE A 335 10.84 6.81 -20.52
CA PHE A 335 9.52 6.22 -20.70
C PHE A 335 8.70 6.35 -19.42
N LYS A 336 9.28 5.97 -18.28
CA LYS A 336 8.61 6.08 -16.98
C LYS A 336 8.26 7.53 -16.63
N GLN A 337 9.19 8.46 -16.85
CA GLN A 337 8.92 9.90 -16.65
C GLN A 337 7.76 10.39 -17.52
N THR A 338 7.69 9.96 -18.79
CA THR A 338 6.59 10.31 -19.71
C THR A 338 5.26 9.71 -19.25
N VAL A 339 5.25 8.46 -18.80
CA VAL A 339 4.06 7.80 -18.23
C VAL A 339 3.58 8.52 -16.98
N ASP A 340 4.50 8.87 -16.08
CA ASP A 340 4.19 9.58 -14.83
C ASP A 340 3.62 10.98 -15.12
N GLN A 341 4.16 11.68 -16.12
CA GLN A 341 3.64 12.96 -16.62
C GLN A 341 2.22 12.83 -17.20
N PHE A 342 1.92 11.77 -17.95
CA PHE A 342 0.61 11.59 -18.59
C PHE A 342 -0.48 11.01 -17.68
N PHE A 343 -0.11 10.19 -16.71
CA PHE A 343 -1.05 9.46 -15.84
C PHE A 343 -1.02 9.91 -14.37
N GLY A 344 -0.14 10.83 -14.00
CA GLY A 344 -0.18 11.52 -12.72
C GLY A 344 0.14 10.63 -11.51
N GLY A 345 1.32 10.01 -11.47
CA GLY A 345 1.77 9.37 -10.24
C GLY A 345 3.25 9.04 -10.18
N GLY A 346 3.96 9.64 -9.22
CA GLY A 346 5.33 9.28 -8.85
C GLY A 346 6.21 10.45 -8.41
N GLY A 347 5.84 11.68 -8.75
CA GLY A 347 6.68 12.88 -8.55
C GLY A 347 6.07 13.98 -7.69
N PHE A 348 5.20 13.67 -6.71
CA PHE A 348 5.00 14.60 -5.60
C PHE A 348 6.11 14.35 -4.59
N THR A 349 7.28 14.94 -4.82
CA THR A 349 8.23 15.17 -3.74
C THR A 349 7.54 16.08 -2.73
N ASP A 350 7.57 15.68 -1.46
CA ASP A 350 6.99 16.42 -0.32
C ASP A 350 7.61 17.82 -0.12
N ASP A 351 8.63 18.17 -0.92
CA ASP A 351 9.43 19.39 -0.85
C ASP A 351 8.90 20.57 -1.69
N THR A 352 7.91 20.42 -2.58
CA THR A 352 7.38 21.58 -3.31
C THR A 352 6.50 22.41 -2.40
N ASN A 353 7.05 23.53 -1.92
CA ASN A 353 6.33 24.48 -1.08
C ASN A 353 5.25 25.17 -1.92
N VAL A 354 4.07 25.36 -1.33
CA VAL A 354 2.95 26.08 -1.98
C VAL A 354 3.37 27.52 -2.30
N GLY A 355 4.29 28.09 -1.51
CA GLY A 355 4.92 29.37 -1.79
C GLY A 355 5.66 29.40 -3.12
N ASP A 356 6.43 28.35 -3.44
CA ASP A 356 7.22 28.28 -4.68
C ASP A 356 6.31 28.12 -5.90
N LEU A 357 5.21 27.37 -5.77
CA LEU A 357 4.16 27.27 -6.80
C LEU A 357 3.51 28.62 -7.07
N LEU A 358 3.21 29.40 -6.02
CA LEU A 358 2.67 30.75 -6.18
C LEU A 358 3.67 31.71 -6.82
N SER A 359 4.95 31.64 -6.45
CA SER A 359 6.00 32.48 -7.05
C SER A 359 6.18 32.19 -8.54
N ALA A 360 6.15 30.91 -8.94
CA ALA A 360 6.19 30.53 -10.35
C ALA A 360 4.94 31.01 -11.13
N MET A 361 3.81 31.19 -10.45
CA MET A 361 2.58 31.75 -11.04
C MET A 361 2.61 33.29 -11.12
N ASP A 362 3.28 33.97 -10.18
CA ASP A 362 3.46 35.44 -10.15
C ASP A 362 4.49 35.89 -11.21
N GLU A 363 5.56 35.12 -11.44
CA GLU A 363 6.57 35.43 -12.47
C GLU A 363 6.03 35.38 -13.91
N GLY A 364 4.88 34.74 -14.12
CA GLY A 364 4.14 34.73 -15.39
C GLY A 364 3.19 35.92 -15.61
N GLU A 365 3.10 36.88 -14.66
CA GLU A 365 2.18 38.03 -14.77
C GLU A 365 2.65 39.16 -15.70
N ILE A 366 3.82 39.02 -16.34
CA ILE A 366 4.28 40.00 -17.34
C ILE A 366 3.58 39.70 -18.68
N GLU A 367 2.48 40.42 -18.93
CA GLU A 367 1.61 40.44 -20.13
C GLU A 367 0.38 39.53 -20.11
N ILE A 368 -0.66 39.92 -19.36
CA ILE A 368 -2.05 39.54 -19.69
C ILE A 368 -2.95 40.79 -19.63
N GLU A 369 -2.98 41.55 -20.71
CA GLU A 369 -4.12 42.41 -21.04
C GLU A 369 -5.22 41.55 -21.67
N SER A 370 -6.32 41.37 -20.93
CA SER A 370 -7.64 40.90 -21.41
C SER A 370 -7.64 39.81 -22.50
N GLY A 371 -7.44 38.56 -22.08
CA GLY A 371 -7.74 37.38 -22.88
C GLY A 371 -7.87 36.16 -21.97
N ASP A 372 -8.93 35.37 -22.13
CA ASP A 372 -9.31 34.20 -21.33
C ASP A 372 -8.35 32.99 -21.43
N ASP A 373 -7.18 33.15 -22.07
CA ASP A 373 -6.24 32.06 -22.30
C ASP A 373 -5.05 32.14 -21.34
N ILE A 374 -5.16 31.39 -20.24
CA ILE A 374 -4.04 31.10 -19.34
C ILE A 374 -3.06 30.20 -20.09
N SER A 375 -1.76 30.49 -20.03
CA SER A 375 -0.71 29.66 -20.63
C SER A 375 -0.77 28.22 -20.11
N ALA A 376 -0.53 27.23 -20.98
CA ALA A 376 -0.50 25.80 -20.62
C ALA A 376 0.46 25.48 -19.45
N ALA A 377 1.50 26.29 -19.26
CA ALA A 377 2.39 26.19 -18.10
C ALA A 377 1.68 26.57 -16.78
N ALA A 378 0.91 27.66 -16.80
CA ALA A 378 0.14 28.12 -15.66
C ALA A 378 -1.04 27.18 -15.33
N ASP A 379 -1.63 26.51 -16.33
CA ASP A 379 -2.60 25.43 -16.11
C ASP A 379 -2.00 24.22 -15.40
N ASN A 380 -0.76 23.83 -15.71
CA ASN A 380 -0.09 22.72 -15.03
C ASN A 380 0.20 23.06 -13.56
N GLU A 381 0.72 24.27 -13.29
CA GLU A 381 0.95 24.73 -11.91
C GLU A 381 -0.35 24.87 -11.12
N LEU A 382 -1.44 25.32 -11.75
CA LEU A 382 -2.77 25.33 -11.15
C LEU A 382 -3.26 23.92 -10.76
N VAL A 383 -3.06 22.92 -11.62
CA VAL A 383 -3.42 21.53 -11.31
C VAL A 383 -2.65 21.02 -10.09
N LYS A 384 -1.34 21.29 -10.03
CA LYS A 384 -0.50 20.94 -8.87
C LYS A 384 -0.98 21.65 -7.62
N LEU A 385 -1.31 22.94 -7.71
CA LEU A 385 -1.81 23.75 -6.60
C LEU A 385 -3.11 23.18 -6.03
N VAL A 386 -4.11 22.91 -6.87
CA VAL A 386 -5.41 22.34 -6.41
C VAL A 386 -5.20 20.98 -5.75
N ASN A 387 -4.38 20.11 -6.34
CA ASN A 387 -4.06 18.81 -5.77
C ASN A 387 -3.33 18.94 -4.42
N LYS A 388 -2.34 19.86 -4.32
CA LYS A 388 -1.59 20.11 -3.10
C LYS A 388 -2.47 20.67 -1.99
N VAL A 389 -3.38 21.60 -2.29
CA VAL A 389 -4.39 22.12 -1.34
C VAL A 389 -5.21 20.97 -0.75
N ILE A 390 -5.66 20.02 -1.58
CA ILE A 390 -6.45 18.86 -1.11
C ILE A 390 -5.61 17.92 -0.23
N ILE A 391 -4.36 17.65 -0.63
CA ILE A 391 -3.43 16.80 0.14
C ILE A 391 -3.12 17.42 1.49
N ASP A 392 -2.75 18.71 1.51
CA ASP A 392 -2.44 19.46 2.72
C ASP A 392 -3.66 19.55 3.63
N ALA A 393 -4.85 19.79 3.08
CA ALA A 393 -6.09 19.80 3.84
C ALA A 393 -6.33 18.46 4.55
N TYR A 394 -6.13 17.34 3.85
CA TYR A 394 -6.26 16.00 4.44
C TYR A 394 -5.19 15.74 5.52
N GLN A 395 -3.92 16.03 5.24
CA GLN A 395 -2.82 15.86 6.20
C GLN A 395 -3.00 16.72 7.46
N GLN A 396 -3.55 17.92 7.30
CA GLN A 396 -3.85 18.83 8.40
C GLN A 396 -5.17 18.48 9.12
N GLY A 397 -5.87 17.41 8.71
CA GLY A 397 -7.11 16.95 9.33
C GLY A 397 -8.31 17.90 9.15
N ALA A 398 -8.35 18.65 8.05
CA ALA A 398 -9.47 19.52 7.73
C ALA A 398 -10.72 18.70 7.34
N SER A 399 -11.91 19.18 7.71
CA SER A 399 -13.19 18.58 7.30
C SER A 399 -13.70 19.18 6.00
N ASP A 400 -13.47 20.47 5.79
CA ASP A 400 -13.97 21.20 4.63
C ASP A 400 -12.88 22.16 4.11
N ILE A 401 -12.75 22.24 2.79
CA ILE A 401 -11.93 23.20 2.05
C ILE A 401 -12.90 24.23 1.47
N HIS A 402 -12.69 25.50 1.80
CA HIS A 402 -13.46 26.62 1.32
C HIS A 402 -12.60 27.43 0.36
N ILE A 403 -13.07 27.61 -0.88
CA ILE A 403 -12.43 28.45 -1.89
C ILE A 403 -13.41 29.56 -2.20
N GLU A 404 -13.03 30.77 -1.82
CA GLU A 404 -13.90 31.94 -1.78
C GLU A 404 -13.27 33.04 -2.62
N PRO A 405 -13.64 33.14 -3.91
CA PRO A 405 -13.10 34.18 -4.76
C PRO A 405 -13.59 35.57 -4.33
N GLY A 406 -12.65 36.51 -4.13
CA GLY A 406 -13.00 37.90 -3.85
C GLY A 406 -13.72 38.60 -5.02
N MET A 407 -14.22 39.82 -4.80
CA MET A 407 -14.87 40.62 -5.84
C MET A 407 -13.84 41.50 -6.58
N GLY A 408 -14.06 41.74 -7.88
CA GLY A 408 -13.16 42.62 -8.66
C GLY A 408 -11.70 42.16 -8.61
N LYS A 409 -10.81 43.02 -8.08
CA LYS A 409 -9.37 42.75 -7.92
C LYS A 409 -9.00 42.00 -6.64
N ASP A 410 -9.98 41.67 -5.79
CA ASP A 410 -9.71 40.93 -4.56
C ASP A 410 -9.23 39.50 -4.86
N ARG A 411 -8.26 39.06 -4.06
CA ARG A 411 -7.65 37.72 -4.14
C ARG A 411 -8.65 36.61 -3.84
N VAL A 412 -8.36 35.40 -4.30
CA VAL A 412 -9.11 34.20 -3.95
C VAL A 412 -8.62 33.72 -2.59
N LEU A 413 -9.52 33.65 -1.61
CA LEU A 413 -9.20 33.19 -0.27
C LEU A 413 -9.49 31.70 -0.14
N ILE A 414 -8.49 30.91 0.21
CA ILE A 414 -8.68 29.51 0.59
C ILE A 414 -8.63 29.38 2.11
N ARG A 415 -9.69 28.82 2.69
CA ARG A 415 -9.79 28.54 4.12
C ARG A 415 -10.01 27.05 4.35
N LEU A 416 -9.42 26.54 5.42
CA LEU A 416 -9.62 25.17 5.86
C LEU A 416 -10.45 25.17 7.14
N ARG A 417 -11.46 24.31 7.20
CA ARG A 417 -12.18 24.03 8.44
C ARG A 417 -11.49 22.90 9.19
N LYS A 418 -10.83 23.22 10.30
CA LYS A 418 -10.17 22.24 11.18
C LYS A 418 -10.86 22.26 12.53
N ASP A 419 -11.25 21.09 13.02
CA ASP A 419 -11.93 20.96 14.31
C ASP A 419 -13.14 21.90 14.49
N GLY A 420 -13.87 22.17 13.40
CA GLY A 420 -15.04 23.04 13.37
C GLY A 420 -14.74 24.53 13.16
N SER A 421 -13.49 24.98 13.30
CA SER A 421 -13.08 26.37 13.10
C SER A 421 -12.48 26.61 11.71
N LEU A 422 -12.82 27.74 11.11
CA LEU A 422 -12.24 28.20 9.84
C LEU A 422 -10.91 28.92 10.11
N SER A 423 -9.87 28.55 9.39
CA SER A 423 -8.58 29.23 9.38
C SER A 423 -8.16 29.53 7.95
N LYS A 424 -7.61 30.72 7.69
CA LYS A 424 -6.96 31.06 6.42
C LYS A 424 -5.82 30.08 6.15
N TYR A 425 -5.77 29.51 4.95
CA TYR A 425 -4.68 28.67 4.49
C TYR A 425 -3.80 29.45 3.52
N ILE A 426 -4.38 29.98 2.44
CA ILE A 426 -3.63 30.77 1.45
C ILE A 426 -4.52 31.76 0.72
N GLU A 427 -3.90 32.78 0.11
CA GLU A 427 -4.54 33.69 -0.84
C GLU A 427 -3.88 33.54 -2.20
N ILE A 428 -4.70 33.49 -3.25
CA ILE A 428 -4.26 33.31 -4.64
C ILE A 428 -4.63 34.57 -5.44
N PRO A 429 -3.83 35.01 -6.42
CA PRO A 429 -4.18 36.13 -7.29
C PRO A 429 -5.56 35.99 -7.96
N ALA A 430 -6.21 37.13 -8.21
CA ALA A 430 -7.56 37.19 -8.77
C ALA A 430 -7.66 36.60 -10.20
N SER A 431 -6.54 36.61 -10.94
CA SER A 431 -6.40 36.03 -12.29
C SER A 431 -6.79 34.55 -12.35
N PHE A 432 -6.47 33.78 -11.30
CA PHE A 432 -6.74 32.33 -11.26
C PHE A 432 -8.16 31.96 -10.79
N ARG A 433 -9.01 32.94 -10.48
CA ARG A 433 -10.37 32.72 -9.96
C ARG A 433 -11.19 31.75 -10.80
N GLN A 434 -11.30 32.03 -12.10
CA GLN A 434 -12.11 31.20 -12.99
C GLN A 434 -11.48 29.82 -13.20
N ALA A 435 -10.16 29.78 -13.28
CA ALA A 435 -9.40 28.57 -13.55
C ALA A 435 -9.50 27.55 -12.41
N ILE A 436 -9.42 27.99 -11.14
CA ILE A 436 -9.59 27.11 -9.97
C ILE A 436 -10.98 26.47 -9.96
N VAL A 437 -12.02 27.27 -10.17
CA VAL A 437 -13.41 26.78 -10.20
C VAL A 437 -13.61 25.80 -11.35
N ALA A 438 -13.13 26.14 -12.56
CA ALA A 438 -13.22 25.27 -13.72
C ALA A 438 -12.49 23.94 -13.50
N ARG A 439 -11.27 23.98 -12.94
CA ARG A 439 -10.50 22.78 -12.60
C ARG A 439 -11.26 21.86 -11.66
N ILE A 440 -11.89 22.41 -10.62
CA ILE A 440 -12.65 21.61 -9.66
C ILE A 440 -13.91 21.03 -10.33
N LYS A 441 -14.62 21.81 -11.14
CA LYS A 441 -15.78 21.32 -11.92
C LYS A 441 -15.40 20.15 -12.84
N ILE A 442 -14.23 20.22 -13.49
CA ILE A 442 -13.69 19.11 -14.30
C ILE A 442 -13.44 17.86 -13.44
N MET A 443 -12.89 18.00 -12.23
CA MET A 443 -12.59 16.85 -11.36
C MET A 443 -13.84 16.10 -10.87
N CYS A 444 -15.00 16.74 -10.86
CA CYS A 444 -16.28 16.17 -10.44
C CYS A 444 -17.34 16.07 -11.54
N ASP A 445 -16.93 16.14 -12.82
CA ASP A 445 -17.80 16.01 -14.00
C ASP A 445 -18.97 17.02 -14.02
N LEU A 446 -18.75 18.24 -13.56
CA LEU A 446 -19.73 19.35 -13.55
C LEU A 446 -19.63 20.23 -14.81
N ASP A 447 -20.72 20.92 -15.12
CA ASP A 447 -20.79 21.82 -16.28
C ASP A 447 -20.06 23.14 -15.99
N ILE A 448 -18.96 23.37 -16.70
CA ILE A 448 -18.12 24.58 -16.58
C ILE A 448 -18.84 25.81 -17.13
N SER A 449 -19.71 25.62 -18.13
CA SER A 449 -20.44 26.71 -18.79
C SER A 449 -21.57 27.25 -17.92
N GLU A 450 -22.14 26.42 -17.04
CA GLU A 450 -23.18 26.84 -16.11
C GLU A 450 -22.55 27.44 -14.84
N LYS A 451 -22.70 28.75 -14.69
CA LYS A 451 -22.17 29.54 -13.55
C LYS A 451 -23.25 30.22 -12.72
N ARG A 452 -24.54 30.02 -13.05
CA ARG A 452 -25.67 30.76 -12.46
C ARG A 452 -26.54 29.90 -11.55
N ARG A 453 -26.26 28.61 -11.46
CA ARG A 453 -27.02 27.65 -10.63
C ARG A 453 -26.05 26.87 -9.74
N PRO A 454 -26.44 26.55 -8.49
CA PRO A 454 -25.67 25.65 -7.65
C PRO A 454 -25.48 24.30 -8.33
N GLN A 455 -24.29 23.70 -8.17
CA GLN A 455 -23.99 22.37 -8.66
C GLN A 455 -23.33 21.52 -7.56
N ASP A 456 -23.71 20.25 -7.48
CA ASP A 456 -23.17 19.26 -6.54
C ASP A 456 -22.45 18.15 -7.31
N GLY A 457 -21.23 17.83 -6.89
CA GLY A 457 -20.40 16.78 -7.50
C GLY A 457 -19.65 15.95 -6.47
N LYS A 458 -19.00 14.89 -6.94
CA LYS A 458 -18.12 14.04 -6.12
C LYS A 458 -16.77 13.86 -6.82
N ILE A 459 -15.68 13.95 -6.06
CA ILE A 459 -14.32 13.70 -6.54
C ILE A 459 -13.80 12.42 -5.87
N LYS A 460 -13.44 11.42 -6.67
CA LYS A 460 -12.62 10.29 -6.20
C LYS A 460 -11.16 10.68 -6.34
N PHE A 461 -10.54 11.18 -5.28
CA PHE A 461 -9.25 11.85 -5.35
C PHE A 461 -8.09 10.92 -5.72
N LYS A 462 -8.26 9.60 -5.52
CA LYS A 462 -7.32 8.57 -6.01
C LYS A 462 -6.99 8.67 -7.50
N LYS A 463 -7.88 9.27 -8.31
CA LYS A 463 -7.64 9.52 -9.75
C LYS A 463 -6.68 10.68 -10.02
N PHE A 464 -6.48 11.56 -9.04
CA PHE A 464 -5.78 12.84 -9.20
C PHE A 464 -4.59 13.00 -8.25
N GLY A 465 -4.50 12.18 -7.20
CA GLY A 465 -3.41 12.19 -6.24
C GLY A 465 -3.28 10.86 -5.47
N PRO A 466 -2.30 10.76 -4.57
CA PRO A 466 -1.96 9.50 -3.89
C PRO A 466 -2.95 9.09 -2.79
N LEU A 467 -3.84 9.99 -2.37
CA LEU A 467 -4.76 9.75 -1.27
C LEU A 467 -6.04 9.05 -1.76
N ASP A 468 -6.41 7.95 -1.09
CA ASP A 468 -7.66 7.23 -1.34
C ASP A 468 -8.82 7.86 -0.53
N ILE A 469 -9.22 9.08 -0.94
CA ILE A 469 -10.30 9.84 -0.31
C ILE A 469 -11.38 10.22 -1.34
N GLU A 470 -12.61 10.38 -0.87
CA GLU A 470 -13.71 10.95 -1.66
C GLU A 470 -13.99 12.37 -1.15
N LEU A 471 -14.20 13.33 -2.04
CA LEU A 471 -14.66 14.66 -1.68
C LEU A 471 -16.05 14.91 -2.25
N ARG A 472 -16.91 15.55 -1.46
CA ARG A 472 -18.17 16.13 -1.96
C ARG A 472 -17.94 17.59 -2.28
N VAL A 473 -18.29 18.01 -3.49
CA VAL A 473 -18.10 19.37 -3.98
C VAL A 473 -19.45 20.04 -4.14
N ALA A 474 -19.56 21.27 -3.68
CA ALA A 474 -20.65 22.17 -4.00
C ALA A 474 -20.08 23.46 -4.59
N THR A 475 -20.58 23.88 -5.75
CA THR A 475 -20.29 25.20 -6.33
C THR A 475 -21.53 26.08 -6.20
N LEU A 476 -21.37 27.30 -5.69
CA LEU A 476 -22.48 28.24 -5.48
C LEU A 476 -22.18 29.58 -6.15
N PRO A 477 -23.07 30.10 -7.00
CA PRO A 477 -22.91 31.45 -7.53
C PRO A 477 -23.05 32.49 -6.41
N THR A 478 -22.08 33.39 -6.32
CA THR A 478 -22.03 34.49 -5.34
C THR A 478 -21.95 35.85 -6.04
N ALA A 479 -22.05 36.93 -5.27
CA ALA A 479 -22.10 38.28 -5.81
C ALA A 479 -20.83 38.64 -6.61
N GLY A 480 -20.97 39.40 -7.69
CA GLY A 480 -19.83 39.78 -8.55
C GLY A 480 -19.51 38.76 -9.65
N SER A 481 -20.46 37.90 -10.02
CA SER A 481 -20.31 36.87 -11.06
C SER A 481 -19.17 35.88 -10.77
N VAL A 482 -18.99 35.55 -9.49
CA VAL A 482 -18.02 34.57 -9.01
C VAL A 482 -18.74 33.34 -8.46
N GLU A 483 -17.99 32.25 -8.27
CA GLU A 483 -18.53 31.00 -7.77
C GLU A 483 -17.68 30.52 -6.58
N ASP A 484 -18.33 30.41 -5.42
CA ASP A 484 -17.72 29.82 -4.24
C ASP A 484 -17.71 28.30 -4.38
N VAL A 485 -16.62 27.68 -3.94
CA VAL A 485 -16.49 26.22 -3.94
C VAL A 485 -16.26 25.73 -2.52
N VAL A 486 -17.09 24.79 -2.10
CA VAL A 486 -16.92 24.07 -0.83
C VAL A 486 -16.69 22.60 -1.15
N MET A 487 -15.55 22.08 -0.69
CA MET A 487 -15.22 20.66 -0.79
C MET A 487 -15.19 20.04 0.61
N ARG A 488 -16.08 19.10 0.87
CA ARG A 488 -16.07 18.29 2.09
C ARG A 488 -15.24 17.04 1.88
N ILE A 489 -14.23 16.83 2.71
CA ILE A 489 -13.41 15.63 2.70
C ILE A 489 -14.19 14.52 3.41
N LEU A 490 -14.58 13.48 2.67
CA LEU A 490 -15.20 12.29 3.25
C LEU A 490 -14.08 11.37 3.69
N ALA A 491 -14.01 11.11 4.99
CA ALA A 491 -13.03 10.19 5.54
C ALA A 491 -13.39 8.77 5.08
N ALA A 492 -12.64 8.23 4.12
CA ALA A 492 -12.61 6.80 3.85
C ALA A 492 -11.88 6.13 5.03
N GLY A 493 -12.63 5.70 6.04
CA GLY A 493 -12.07 5.08 7.24
C GLY A 493 -13.06 4.14 7.90
N GLU A 494 -12.53 3.12 8.58
CA GLU A 494 -13.37 2.25 9.39
C GLU A 494 -14.11 3.06 10.47
N PRO A 495 -15.37 2.70 10.81
CA PRO A 495 -16.07 3.32 11.92
C PRO A 495 -15.25 3.23 13.21
N ILE A 496 -15.25 4.31 13.97
CA ILE A 496 -14.54 4.43 15.25
C ILE A 496 -15.14 3.39 16.22
N PRO A 497 -14.33 2.63 16.97
CA PRO A 497 -14.86 1.78 18.03
C PRO A 497 -15.64 2.58 19.07
N MET A 498 -16.73 2.04 19.61
CA MET A 498 -17.61 2.74 20.55
C MET A 498 -16.87 3.23 21.80
N GLU A 499 -15.87 2.49 22.27
CA GLU A 499 -15.00 2.85 23.40
C GLU A 499 -14.15 4.11 23.14
N LYS A 500 -13.93 4.45 21.86
CA LYS A 500 -13.13 5.62 21.43
C LYS A 500 -13.97 6.86 21.10
N LEU A 501 -15.30 6.80 21.27
CA LEU A 501 -16.19 7.95 21.04
C LEU A 501 -16.06 9.05 22.10
N GLY A 502 -15.39 8.76 23.22
CA GLY A 502 -15.29 9.70 24.34
C GLY A 502 -16.57 9.74 25.20
N LEU A 503 -17.32 8.65 25.24
CA LEU A 503 -18.37 8.42 26.24
C LEU A 503 -17.70 8.19 27.60
N LEU A 504 -18.20 8.85 28.64
CA LEU A 504 -17.81 8.51 30.02
C LEU A 504 -18.26 7.08 30.35
N PRO A 505 -17.57 6.36 31.25
CA PRO A 505 -17.92 4.97 31.60
C PRO A 505 -19.40 4.78 31.95
N HIS A 506 -19.97 5.72 32.70
CA HIS A 506 -21.40 5.78 33.04
C HIS A 506 -22.31 5.74 31.81
N ASN A 507 -22.06 6.59 30.82
CA ASN A 507 -22.86 6.66 29.59
C ASN A 507 -22.56 5.47 28.66
N LEU A 508 -21.31 4.98 28.63
CA LEU A 508 -20.92 3.86 27.78
C LEU A 508 -21.62 2.56 28.18
N GLU A 509 -21.66 2.24 29.47
CA GLU A 509 -22.34 1.04 29.99
C GLU A 509 -23.84 1.09 29.72
N ARG A 510 -24.48 2.23 29.98
CA ARG A 510 -25.90 2.44 29.73
C ARG A 510 -26.25 2.39 28.25
N LEU A 511 -25.40 2.99 27.39
CA LEU A 511 -25.57 2.93 25.94
C LEU A 511 -25.52 1.47 25.46
N LYS A 512 -24.50 0.71 25.87
CA LYS A 512 -24.37 -0.72 25.56
C LYS A 512 -25.61 -1.51 25.98
N GLY A 513 -26.13 -1.25 27.18
CA GLY A 513 -27.35 -1.90 27.69
C GLY A 513 -28.62 -1.54 26.89
N ALA A 514 -28.71 -0.32 26.36
CA ALA A 514 -29.85 0.13 25.58
C ALA A 514 -29.83 -0.41 24.13
N VAL A 515 -28.67 -0.34 23.46
CA VAL A 515 -28.55 -0.71 22.03
C VAL A 515 -28.41 -2.21 21.78
N SER A 516 -28.22 -3.02 22.83
CA SER A 516 -28.17 -4.49 22.73
C SER A 516 -29.54 -5.17 22.91
N LYS A 517 -30.60 -4.39 23.07
CA LYS A 517 -31.97 -4.90 23.14
C LYS A 517 -32.39 -5.50 21.79
N PRO A 518 -33.23 -6.55 21.78
CA PRO A 518 -33.62 -7.23 20.53
C PRO A 518 -34.46 -6.34 19.60
N TYR A 519 -35.26 -5.44 20.16
CA TYR A 519 -36.11 -4.53 19.40
C TYR A 519 -36.32 -3.22 20.16
N GLY A 520 -36.79 -2.20 19.45
CA GLY A 520 -37.10 -0.88 20.00
C GLY A 520 -36.47 0.27 19.22
N LEU A 521 -36.73 1.49 19.65
CA LEU A 521 -36.25 2.72 19.03
C LEU A 521 -35.12 3.36 19.85
N PHE A 522 -34.00 3.64 19.18
CA PHE A 522 -32.90 4.41 19.76
C PHE A 522 -32.55 5.59 18.86
N PHE A 523 -32.56 6.79 19.43
CA PHE A 523 -32.28 8.03 18.69
C PHE A 523 -30.92 8.61 19.06
N VAL A 524 -30.24 9.19 18.08
CA VAL A 524 -29.10 10.08 18.32
C VAL A 524 -29.46 11.47 17.82
N CYS A 525 -29.42 12.47 18.70
CA CYS A 525 -29.84 13.83 18.37
C CYS A 525 -28.72 14.87 18.56
N GLY A 526 -28.91 16.02 17.92
CA GLY A 526 -27.96 17.14 17.94
C GLY A 526 -27.96 17.90 16.61
N PRO A 527 -27.30 19.07 16.52
CA PRO A 527 -27.23 19.86 15.30
C PRO A 527 -26.36 19.19 14.24
N THR A 528 -26.28 19.81 13.07
CA THR A 528 -25.35 19.41 12.02
C THR A 528 -23.91 19.46 12.54
N GLY A 529 -23.12 18.43 12.23
CA GLY A 529 -21.72 18.35 12.63
C GLY A 529 -21.46 17.97 14.10
N SER A 530 -22.48 17.55 14.85
CA SER A 530 -22.30 17.05 16.23
C SER A 530 -21.76 15.62 16.33
N GLY A 531 -21.58 14.92 15.20
CA GLY A 531 -21.04 13.55 15.17
C GLY A 531 -22.09 12.43 15.27
N LYS A 532 -23.38 12.72 15.04
CA LYS A 532 -24.48 11.73 15.10
C LYS A 532 -24.22 10.48 14.25
N THR A 533 -23.90 10.70 12.97
CA THR A 533 -23.62 9.63 12.01
C THR A 533 -22.44 8.78 12.46
N THR A 534 -21.36 9.41 12.96
CA THR A 534 -20.20 8.70 13.50
C THR A 534 -20.59 7.80 14.67
N THR A 535 -21.40 8.30 15.61
CA THR A 535 -21.86 7.53 16.77
C THR A 535 -22.76 6.36 16.35
N LEU A 536 -23.73 6.58 15.45
CA LEU A 536 -24.57 5.49 14.94
C LEU A 536 -23.75 4.40 14.24
N HIS A 537 -22.84 4.77 13.34
CA HIS A 537 -21.97 3.79 12.65
C HIS A 537 -21.04 3.04 13.62
N SER A 538 -20.65 3.67 14.73
CA SER A 538 -19.88 3.01 15.80
C SER A 538 -20.72 1.99 16.56
N VAL A 539 -21.99 2.30 16.84
CA VAL A 539 -22.96 1.36 17.44
C VAL A 539 -23.22 0.20 16.48
N LEU A 540 -23.51 0.48 15.20
CA LEU A 540 -23.71 -0.55 14.18
C LEU A 540 -22.49 -1.47 14.04
N LYS A 541 -21.26 -0.93 14.13
CA LYS A 541 -20.03 -1.75 14.17
C LYS A 541 -19.97 -2.72 15.34
N SER A 542 -20.49 -2.35 16.51
CA SER A 542 -20.54 -3.27 17.65
C SER A 542 -21.58 -4.38 17.49
N LEU A 543 -22.63 -4.15 16.69
CA LEU A 543 -23.74 -5.08 16.46
C LEU A 543 -23.60 -5.88 15.15
N ASN A 544 -22.67 -5.50 14.29
CA ASN A 544 -22.43 -6.12 12.99
C ASN A 544 -21.75 -7.48 13.16
N THR A 545 -22.57 -8.52 13.32
CA THR A 545 -22.15 -9.92 13.38
C THR A 545 -22.70 -10.69 12.18
N ILE A 546 -22.14 -11.87 11.87
CA ILE A 546 -22.60 -12.71 10.74
C ILE A 546 -24.09 -13.09 10.90
N GLY A 547 -24.58 -13.20 12.14
CA GLY A 547 -25.96 -13.56 12.44
C GLY A 547 -26.93 -12.38 12.48
N THR A 548 -26.51 -11.16 12.17
CA THR A 548 -27.35 -9.96 12.26
C THR A 548 -27.39 -9.23 10.93
N LYS A 549 -28.59 -9.10 10.35
CA LYS A 549 -28.82 -8.41 9.08
C LYS A 549 -29.17 -6.95 9.31
N ILE A 550 -28.27 -6.07 8.92
CA ILE A 550 -28.38 -4.62 9.13
C ILE A 550 -28.65 -3.92 7.80
N TRP A 551 -29.77 -3.19 7.72
CA TRP A 551 -30.13 -2.32 6.59
C TRP A 551 -30.08 -0.85 6.99
N THR A 552 -29.50 0.00 6.13
CA THR A 552 -29.43 1.44 6.36
C THR A 552 -30.02 2.24 5.20
N ALA A 553 -30.75 3.30 5.49
CA ALA A 553 -31.21 4.29 4.52
C ALA A 553 -30.55 5.64 4.84
N GLU A 554 -29.71 6.18 3.95
CA GLU A 554 -28.87 7.36 4.24
C GLU A 554 -28.90 8.39 3.10
N ASP A 555 -28.82 9.69 3.42
CA ASP A 555 -28.86 10.81 2.45
C ASP A 555 -27.69 11.80 2.66
N PRO A 556 -26.50 11.56 2.08
CA PRO A 556 -26.03 10.35 1.40
C PRO A 556 -25.39 9.33 2.36
N VAL A 557 -24.87 8.21 1.83
CA VAL A 557 -24.04 7.28 2.62
C VAL A 557 -22.67 7.92 2.88
N GLU A 558 -22.39 8.26 4.13
CA GLU A 558 -21.17 8.98 4.55
C GLU A 558 -20.03 8.02 4.95
N ILE A 559 -20.35 6.94 5.65
CA ILE A 559 -19.39 5.93 6.14
C ILE A 559 -19.79 4.59 5.55
N THR A 560 -18.89 3.94 4.80
CA THR A 560 -19.15 2.60 4.27
C THR A 560 -18.63 1.54 5.23
N GLN A 561 -19.45 0.50 5.47
CA GLN A 561 -19.10 -0.56 6.39
C GLN A 561 -19.38 -1.94 5.78
N LYS A 562 -18.35 -2.79 5.77
CA LYS A 562 -18.47 -4.18 5.32
C LYS A 562 -19.48 -4.93 6.19
N GLY A 563 -20.41 -5.64 5.56
CA GLY A 563 -21.46 -6.42 6.23
C GLY A 563 -22.83 -5.74 6.24
N LEU A 564 -22.87 -4.41 6.19
CA LEU A 564 -24.13 -3.65 6.13
C LEU A 564 -24.71 -3.64 4.71
N ARG A 565 -26.04 -3.48 4.63
CA ARG A 565 -26.76 -3.19 3.38
C ARG A 565 -27.19 -1.73 3.37
N GLN A 566 -26.32 -0.89 2.81
CA GLN A 566 -26.50 0.56 2.84
C GLN A 566 -27.15 1.05 1.55
N VAL A 567 -28.31 1.69 1.68
CA VAL A 567 -29.09 2.25 0.58
C VAL A 567 -29.01 3.77 0.66
N GLN A 568 -28.56 4.39 -0.43
CA GLN A 568 -28.55 5.84 -0.54
C GLN A 568 -29.89 6.34 -1.08
N ILE A 569 -30.42 7.41 -0.48
CA ILE A 569 -31.61 8.10 -0.97
C ILE A 569 -31.36 8.63 -2.40
N ASN A 570 -32.33 8.41 -3.29
CA ASN A 570 -32.31 8.92 -4.65
C ASN A 570 -33.70 9.44 -5.04
N LYS A 571 -33.95 10.71 -4.73
CA LYS A 571 -35.23 11.38 -5.00
C LYS A 571 -35.56 11.43 -6.50
N LYS A 572 -34.55 11.52 -7.39
CA LYS A 572 -34.77 11.51 -8.85
C LYS A 572 -35.30 10.16 -9.35
N ALA A 573 -34.93 9.07 -8.69
CA ALA A 573 -35.42 7.73 -9.00
C ALA A 573 -36.66 7.32 -8.18
N GLY A 574 -37.23 8.24 -7.37
CA GLY A 574 -38.35 7.93 -6.48
C GLY A 574 -38.00 7.07 -5.26
N LEU A 575 -36.72 6.98 -4.89
CA LEU A 575 -36.25 6.25 -3.71
C LEU A 575 -36.07 7.22 -2.54
N ASP A 576 -37.15 7.51 -1.82
CA ASP A 576 -37.18 8.31 -0.59
C ASP A 576 -37.20 7.43 0.68
N PHE A 577 -37.15 8.07 1.85
CA PHE A 577 -37.11 7.37 3.14
C PHE A 577 -38.33 6.45 3.36
N PRO A 578 -39.60 6.89 3.19
CA PRO A 578 -40.76 6.02 3.36
C PRO A 578 -40.76 4.79 2.44
N VAL A 579 -40.42 4.97 1.15
CA VAL A 579 -40.39 3.86 0.17
C VAL A 579 -39.35 2.82 0.57
N ILE A 580 -38.15 3.26 0.94
CA ILE A 580 -37.05 2.37 1.32
C ILE A 580 -37.38 1.64 2.63
N MET A 581 -37.94 2.33 3.62
CA MET A 581 -38.30 1.70 4.90
C MET A 581 -39.38 0.62 4.75
N LYS A 582 -40.41 0.87 3.93
CA LYS A 582 -41.41 -0.17 3.60
C LYS A 582 -40.79 -1.37 2.87
N ALA A 583 -39.74 -1.14 2.08
CA ALA A 583 -38.99 -2.23 1.46
C ALA A 583 -38.17 -3.02 2.48
N PHE A 584 -37.54 -2.36 3.46
CA PHE A 584 -36.78 -3.03 4.52
C PHE A 584 -37.62 -4.01 5.31
N LEU A 585 -38.87 -3.67 5.67
CA LEU A 585 -39.77 -4.58 6.40
C LEU A 585 -40.07 -5.91 5.66
N ARG A 586 -39.84 -5.96 4.34
CA ARG A 586 -39.98 -7.19 3.53
C ARG A 586 -38.63 -7.85 3.22
N ALA A 587 -37.53 -7.22 3.63
CA ALA A 587 -36.17 -7.66 3.38
C ALA A 587 -35.57 -8.46 4.55
N ASP A 588 -36.41 -8.89 5.51
CA ASP A 588 -36.03 -9.68 6.68
C ASP A 588 -34.86 -9.04 7.47
N PRO A 589 -35.01 -7.79 7.96
CA PRO A 589 -33.96 -7.11 8.71
C PRO A 589 -34.00 -7.51 10.19
N ASP A 590 -32.85 -7.51 10.87
CA ASP A 590 -32.81 -7.51 12.36
C ASP A 590 -32.72 -6.06 12.87
N ILE A 591 -31.89 -5.26 12.19
CA ILE A 591 -31.60 -3.87 12.54
C ILE A 591 -31.87 -2.98 11.33
N ILE A 592 -32.58 -1.89 11.57
CA ILE A 592 -32.84 -0.83 10.60
C ILE A 592 -32.20 0.46 11.11
N MET A 593 -31.37 1.10 10.28
CA MET A 593 -30.89 2.46 10.54
C MET A 593 -31.44 3.45 9.52
N VAL A 594 -32.03 4.52 10.01
CA VAL A 594 -32.57 5.61 9.21
C VAL A 594 -31.70 6.84 9.45
N GLY A 595 -31.09 7.35 8.38
CA GLY A 595 -30.15 8.45 8.44
C GLY A 595 -30.74 9.66 9.16
N GLU A 596 -32.01 9.98 8.92
CA GLU A 596 -32.76 11.00 9.65
C GLU A 596 -34.27 10.77 9.54
N MET A 597 -35.01 11.01 10.63
CA MET A 597 -36.48 11.05 10.62
C MET A 597 -36.95 12.51 10.62
N ARG A 598 -37.41 13.00 9.46
CA ARG A 598 -37.86 14.39 9.27
C ARG A 598 -39.37 14.57 9.20
N ASP A 599 -40.07 13.53 8.76
CA ASP A 599 -41.49 13.58 8.44
C ASP A 599 -42.28 12.52 9.24
N ALA A 600 -43.59 12.77 9.34
CA ALA A 600 -44.51 11.93 10.09
C ALA A 600 -44.59 10.50 9.54
N GLU A 601 -44.48 10.33 8.22
CA GLU A 601 -44.62 9.01 7.58
C GLU A 601 -43.43 8.11 7.92
N THR A 602 -42.20 8.59 7.71
CA THR A 602 -40.95 7.89 8.05
C THR A 602 -40.94 7.53 9.53
N THR A 603 -41.34 8.48 10.37
CA THR A 603 -41.39 8.29 11.82
C THR A 603 -42.40 7.21 12.21
N LYS A 604 -43.62 7.23 11.64
CA LYS A 604 -44.65 6.21 11.88
C LYS A 604 -44.18 4.81 11.51
N ILE A 605 -43.58 4.65 10.32
CA ILE A 605 -43.05 3.35 9.87
C ILE A 605 -41.93 2.87 10.80
N GLY A 606 -41.12 3.80 11.34
CA GLY A 606 -40.07 3.48 12.31
C GLY A 606 -40.59 2.91 13.63
N ILE A 607 -41.71 3.45 14.14
CA ILE A 607 -42.39 2.91 15.33
C ILE A 607 -43.02 1.56 15.03
N GLU A 608 -43.71 1.42 13.89
CA GLU A 608 -44.31 0.13 13.51
C GLU A 608 -43.23 -0.95 13.36
N ALA A 609 -42.08 -0.61 12.76
CA ALA A 609 -40.93 -1.50 12.67
C ALA A 609 -40.42 -1.93 14.05
N SER A 610 -40.30 -1.00 15.00
CA SER A 610 -39.76 -1.32 16.31
C SER A 610 -40.72 -2.15 17.18
N LEU A 611 -42.02 -1.91 17.07
CA LEU A 611 -43.04 -2.71 17.75
C LEU A 611 -43.22 -4.11 17.13
N THR A 612 -42.81 -4.29 15.88
CA THR A 612 -42.85 -5.60 15.18
C THR A 612 -41.58 -6.42 15.37
N GLY A 613 -40.73 -6.06 16.34
CA GLY A 613 -39.57 -6.86 16.73
C GLY A 613 -38.26 -6.47 16.06
N HIS A 614 -38.17 -5.29 15.45
CA HIS A 614 -36.93 -4.78 14.86
C HIS A 614 -36.23 -3.78 15.79
N LEU A 615 -34.91 -3.75 15.77
CA LEU A 615 -34.14 -2.67 16.40
C LEU A 615 -33.95 -1.53 15.40
N VAL A 616 -34.43 -0.33 15.76
CA VAL A 616 -34.46 0.82 14.86
C VAL A 616 -33.61 1.96 15.42
N PHE A 617 -32.63 2.38 14.63
CA PHE A 617 -31.76 3.53 14.91
C PHE A 617 -32.13 4.71 14.01
N ALA A 618 -32.18 5.91 14.57
CA ALA A 618 -32.42 7.11 13.76
C ALA A 618 -31.73 8.36 14.32
N THR A 619 -31.59 9.38 13.49
CA THR A 619 -31.13 10.70 13.94
C THR A 619 -32.22 11.78 13.91
N LEU A 620 -32.07 12.77 14.80
CA LEU A 620 -32.90 13.96 14.91
C LEU A 620 -32.04 15.22 15.07
N HIS A 621 -32.57 16.39 14.68
CA HIS A 621 -31.92 17.70 14.91
C HIS A 621 -32.62 18.47 16.02
N THR A 622 -32.43 18.03 17.25
CA THR A 622 -32.91 18.67 18.48
C THR A 622 -31.73 18.99 19.40
N ASN A 623 -31.96 19.85 20.39
CA ASN A 623 -30.88 20.33 21.23
C ASN A 623 -30.58 19.44 22.41
N SER A 624 -31.60 18.84 23.02
CA SER A 624 -31.49 17.92 24.15
C SER A 624 -32.24 16.61 23.89
N ALA A 625 -31.91 15.58 24.67
CA ALA A 625 -32.57 14.28 24.60
C ALA A 625 -34.05 14.39 25.00
N PRO A 626 -34.44 15.07 26.11
CA PRO A 626 -35.85 15.24 26.49
C PRO A 626 -36.67 16.08 25.49
N GLU A 627 -36.12 17.15 24.92
CA GLU A 627 -36.83 17.94 23.88
C GLU A 627 -37.13 17.13 22.62
N SER A 628 -36.32 16.09 22.36
CA SER A 628 -36.53 15.20 21.22
C SER A 628 -37.87 14.47 21.31
N ILE A 629 -38.31 14.11 22.53
CA ILE A 629 -39.63 13.50 22.75
C ILE A 629 -40.73 14.46 22.28
N VAL A 630 -40.68 15.73 22.69
CA VAL A 630 -41.71 16.69 22.31
C VAL A 630 -41.71 16.93 20.81
N ARG A 631 -40.54 17.06 20.19
CA ARG A 631 -40.45 17.20 18.73
C ARG A 631 -41.06 16.01 17.99
N LEU A 632 -40.84 14.81 18.50
CA LEU A 632 -41.39 13.56 17.99
C LEU A 632 -42.93 13.53 18.12
N LEU A 633 -43.47 13.94 19.27
CA LEU A 633 -44.92 14.08 19.47
C LEU A 633 -45.53 15.17 18.57
N ASP A 634 -44.85 16.30 18.39
CA ASP A 634 -45.29 17.40 17.49
C ASP A 634 -45.35 16.97 16.02
N MET A 635 -44.52 15.99 15.62
CA MET A 635 -44.57 15.38 14.28
C MET A 635 -45.74 14.38 14.13
N GLY A 636 -46.59 14.24 15.14
CA GLY A 636 -47.77 13.39 15.10
C GLY A 636 -47.52 11.94 15.52
N MET A 637 -46.45 11.67 16.27
CA MET A 637 -46.25 10.35 16.87
C MET A 637 -47.29 10.07 17.94
N ASP A 638 -47.87 8.88 17.88
CA ASP A 638 -48.72 8.39 18.96
C ASP A 638 -47.88 8.17 20.23
N PRO A 639 -48.20 8.83 21.36
CA PRO A 639 -47.40 8.77 22.58
C PRO A 639 -47.32 7.38 23.19
N PHE A 640 -48.38 6.58 23.07
CA PHE A 640 -48.42 5.24 23.63
C PHE A 640 -47.47 4.30 22.89
N ASN A 641 -47.64 4.19 21.56
CA ASN A 641 -46.79 3.37 20.72
C ASN A 641 -45.32 3.82 20.76
N PHE A 642 -45.07 5.14 20.77
CA PHE A 642 -43.71 5.66 20.88
C PHE A 642 -43.08 5.33 22.24
N SER A 643 -43.81 5.54 23.33
CA SER A 643 -43.34 5.26 24.69
C SER A 643 -42.98 3.79 24.88
N ASP A 644 -43.81 2.88 24.39
CA ASP A 644 -43.56 1.44 24.47
C ASP A 644 -42.29 1.05 23.70
N ALA A 645 -42.10 1.62 22.50
CA ALA A 645 -40.94 1.36 21.66
C ALA A 645 -39.64 2.04 22.13
N LEU A 646 -39.70 3.12 22.92
CA LEU A 646 -38.53 3.94 23.27
C LEU A 646 -37.52 3.18 24.14
N LEU A 647 -36.29 3.01 23.63
CA LEU A 647 -35.15 2.49 24.39
C LEU A 647 -34.32 3.61 25.01
N GLY A 648 -34.06 4.67 24.24
CA GLY A 648 -33.30 5.82 24.70
C GLY A 648 -33.00 6.84 23.61
N ILE A 649 -32.54 8.01 24.05
CA ILE A 649 -32.13 9.12 23.18
C ILE A 649 -30.78 9.62 23.67
N LEU A 650 -29.81 9.64 22.76
CA LEU A 650 -28.47 10.18 22.98
C LEU A 650 -28.34 11.54 22.30
N ALA A 651 -28.34 12.63 23.07
CA ALA A 651 -27.97 13.94 22.56
C ALA A 651 -26.44 14.08 22.53
N GLN A 652 -25.94 14.70 21.46
CA GLN A 652 -24.50 14.86 21.25
C GLN A 652 -24.13 16.27 20.79
N ARG A 653 -22.97 16.74 21.28
CA ARG A 653 -22.24 17.93 20.81
C ARG A 653 -20.76 17.60 20.64
N LEU A 654 -20.02 18.39 19.88
CA LEU A 654 -18.55 18.27 19.80
C LEU A 654 -17.90 19.51 20.41
N ALA A 655 -17.10 19.31 21.46
CA ALA A 655 -16.23 20.33 22.03
C ALA A 655 -14.79 20.13 21.55
N LYS A 656 -13.98 21.19 21.60
CA LYS A 656 -12.55 21.07 21.29
C LYS A 656 -11.81 20.39 22.44
N ARG A 657 -10.83 19.55 22.10
CA ARG A 657 -9.96 18.89 23.09
C ARG A 657 -8.73 19.75 23.36
N LEU A 658 -8.34 19.86 24.62
CA LEU A 658 -7.09 20.52 25.01
C LEU A 658 -5.88 19.83 24.35
N CYS A 659 -4.96 20.63 23.81
CA CYS A 659 -3.71 20.14 23.25
C CYS A 659 -2.84 19.50 24.35
N LYS A 660 -1.88 18.65 23.95
CA LYS A 660 -0.87 18.11 24.86
C LYS A 660 -0.02 19.20 25.54
N CYS A 661 0.04 20.40 24.96
CA CYS A 661 0.73 21.56 25.55
C CYS A 661 -0.02 22.22 26.71
N LYS A 662 -1.18 21.69 27.12
CA LYS A 662 -2.01 22.22 28.22
C LYS A 662 -1.21 22.41 29.51
N GLU A 663 -1.54 23.46 30.25
CA GLU A 663 -0.94 23.75 31.56
C GLU A 663 -1.83 23.18 32.66
N ALA A 664 -1.23 22.40 33.57
CA ALA A 664 -1.90 21.91 34.76
C ALA A 664 -1.79 22.94 35.89
N TYR A 665 -2.87 23.16 36.63
CA TYR A 665 -2.88 23.99 37.82
C TYR A 665 -3.77 23.38 38.91
N THR A 666 -3.46 23.67 40.17
CA THR A 666 -4.28 23.25 41.30
C THR A 666 -5.43 24.24 41.45
N ALA A 667 -6.67 23.75 41.33
CA ALA A 667 -7.85 24.58 41.47
C ALA A 667 -8.00 25.07 42.92
N SER A 668 -8.42 26.33 43.09
CA SER A 668 -8.69 26.88 44.42
C SER A 668 -9.98 26.28 45.00
N ALA A 669 -10.14 26.32 46.32
CA ALA A 669 -11.37 25.85 46.95
C ALA A 669 -12.60 26.64 46.47
N GLU A 670 -12.44 27.95 46.24
CA GLU A 670 -13.50 28.82 45.72
C GLU A 670 -13.86 28.48 44.26
N GLU A 671 -12.86 28.24 43.41
CA GLU A 671 -13.08 27.82 42.03
C GLU A 671 -13.83 26.49 41.96
N MET A 672 -13.42 25.51 42.78
CA MET A 672 -14.12 24.22 42.85
C MET A 672 -15.53 24.34 43.42
N GLN A 673 -15.77 25.26 44.36
CA GLN A 673 -17.11 25.52 44.88
C GLN A 673 -18.02 26.13 43.81
N HIS A 674 -17.54 27.10 43.03
CA HIS A 674 -18.29 27.65 41.90
C HIS A 674 -18.55 26.60 40.83
N PHE A 675 -17.55 25.78 40.52
CA PHE A 675 -17.65 24.70 39.56
C PHE A 675 -18.67 23.64 39.98
N LEU A 676 -18.68 23.25 41.25
CA LEU A 676 -19.68 22.32 41.79
C LEU A 676 -21.08 22.94 41.83
N ALA A 677 -21.21 24.22 42.18
CA ALA A 677 -22.49 24.92 42.18
C ALA A 677 -23.12 24.93 40.78
N GLU A 678 -22.34 25.23 39.75
CA GLU A 678 -22.79 25.20 38.35
C GLU A 678 -23.21 23.79 37.89
N TYR A 679 -22.58 22.73 38.41
CA TYR A 679 -22.96 21.34 38.11
C TYR A 679 -24.28 20.95 38.79
N CYS A 680 -24.45 21.35 40.05
CA CYS A 680 -25.63 21.05 40.86
C CYS A 680 -26.85 21.88 40.46
N GLU A 681 -26.67 23.04 39.82
CA GLU A 681 -27.77 23.84 39.26
C GLU A 681 -28.65 23.03 38.29
N GLU A 682 -28.04 22.15 37.49
CA GLU A 682 -28.78 21.25 36.60
C GLU A 682 -29.67 20.25 37.36
N LEU A 683 -29.28 19.88 38.58
CA LEU A 683 -30.00 18.91 39.41
C LEU A 683 -31.06 19.56 40.30
N ALA A 684 -31.15 20.89 40.36
CA ALA A 684 -32.03 21.62 41.27
C ALA A 684 -33.52 21.26 41.12
N SER A 685 -33.93 20.78 39.94
CA SER A 685 -35.32 20.37 39.65
C SER A 685 -35.67 18.92 40.01
N THR A 686 -34.67 18.11 40.38
CA THR A 686 -34.84 16.70 40.77
C THR A 686 -35.49 16.57 42.15
N GLU A 687 -36.18 15.46 42.40
CA GLU A 687 -36.85 15.24 43.70
C GLU A 687 -35.83 15.06 44.82
N THR A 688 -34.69 14.42 44.52
CA THR A 688 -33.58 14.28 45.47
C THR A 688 -33.05 15.64 45.94
N PHE A 689 -32.84 16.61 45.05
CA PHE A 689 -32.38 17.96 45.41
C PHE A 689 -33.47 18.82 46.07
N LYS A 690 -34.74 18.65 45.70
CA LYS A 690 -35.85 19.35 46.39
C LYS A 690 -36.02 18.89 47.83
N ARG A 691 -35.80 17.59 48.11
CA ARG A 691 -35.95 17.02 49.44
C ARG A 691 -34.84 17.49 50.38
N ASP A 692 -33.59 17.39 49.95
CA ASP A 692 -32.43 17.85 50.73
C ASP A 692 -31.28 18.28 49.81
N GLY A 693 -31.36 19.52 49.34
CA GLY A 693 -30.37 20.08 48.42
C GLY A 693 -28.97 20.14 49.00
N LYS A 694 -28.82 20.25 50.33
CA LYS A 694 -27.50 20.29 50.98
C LYS A 694 -26.86 18.91 50.99
N ALA A 695 -27.59 17.88 51.43
CA ALA A 695 -27.08 16.52 51.41
C ALA A 695 -26.78 16.03 49.99
N ALA A 696 -27.62 16.39 49.01
CA ALA A 696 -27.40 16.05 47.61
C ALA A 696 -26.15 16.75 47.04
N PHE A 697 -25.95 18.03 47.38
CA PHE A 697 -24.74 18.77 47.01
C PHE A 697 -23.47 18.14 47.62
N ASP A 698 -23.50 17.81 48.91
CA ASP A 698 -22.38 17.17 49.60
C ASP A 698 -22.07 15.79 49.02
N ALA A 699 -23.09 15.01 48.63
CA ALA A 699 -22.90 13.71 47.99
C ALA A 699 -22.15 13.81 46.64
N VAL A 700 -22.50 14.79 45.80
CA VAL A 700 -21.79 15.02 44.52
C VAL A 700 -20.34 15.43 44.78
N TYR A 701 -20.10 16.29 45.79
CA TYR A 701 -18.74 16.67 46.16
C TYR A 701 -17.90 15.47 46.60
N GLN A 702 -18.43 14.61 47.47
CA GLN A 702 -17.72 13.42 47.93
C GLN A 702 -17.42 12.45 46.79
N GLU A 703 -18.35 12.31 45.83
CA GLU A 703 -18.11 11.52 44.61
C GLU A 703 -16.95 12.09 43.80
N TRP A 704 -16.90 13.41 43.62
CA TRP A 704 -15.83 14.09 42.89
C TRP A 704 -14.48 13.97 43.59
N VAL A 705 -14.44 14.13 44.92
CA VAL A 705 -13.20 13.93 45.70
C VAL A 705 -12.68 12.51 45.49
N LYS A 706 -13.56 11.50 45.55
CA LYS A 706 -13.18 10.10 45.35
C LYS A 706 -12.65 9.82 43.93
N LYS A 707 -13.21 10.47 42.90
CA LYS A 707 -12.90 10.18 41.50
C LYS A 707 -11.78 11.03 40.91
N TYR A 708 -11.67 12.29 41.32
CA TYR A 708 -10.88 13.31 40.61
C TYR A 708 -9.89 14.06 41.50
N ALA A 709 -10.02 14.00 42.82
CA ALA A 709 -9.03 14.62 43.70
C ALA A 709 -7.82 13.70 43.93
N ASN A 710 -6.67 14.30 44.19
CA ASN A 710 -5.47 13.56 44.62
C ASN A 710 -5.56 13.13 46.09
N ASP A 711 -4.54 12.43 46.59
CA ASP A 711 -4.46 11.95 47.99
C ASP A 711 -4.56 13.07 49.04
N LYS A 712 -4.37 14.33 48.65
CA LYS A 712 -4.50 15.52 49.51
C LYS A 712 -5.86 16.21 49.38
N GLY A 713 -6.81 15.63 48.63
CA GLY A 713 -8.12 16.22 48.37
C GLY A 713 -8.08 17.42 47.42
N GLN A 714 -7.01 17.60 46.65
CA GLN A 714 -6.85 18.72 45.71
C GLN A 714 -7.21 18.30 44.28
N PHE A 715 -7.88 19.18 43.55
CA PHE A 715 -8.26 18.98 42.16
C PHE A 715 -7.22 19.61 41.22
N THR A 716 -6.81 18.87 40.19
CA THR A 716 -5.94 19.38 39.13
C THR A 716 -6.77 19.68 37.90
N LEU A 717 -6.82 20.95 37.51
CA LEU A 717 -7.48 21.41 36.29
C LEU A 717 -6.45 21.78 35.23
N TYR A 718 -6.93 21.97 34.01
CA TYR A 718 -6.08 22.24 32.85
C TYR A 718 -6.61 23.41 32.05
N ARG A 719 -5.69 24.22 31.52
CA ARG A 719 -5.99 25.37 30.67
C ARG A 719 -5.11 25.39 29.41
N PRO A 720 -5.55 26.06 28.33
CA PRO A 720 -4.69 26.34 27.19
C PRO A 720 -3.42 27.08 27.64
N LYS A 721 -2.27 26.78 27.02
CA LYS A 721 -1.01 27.47 27.27
C LYS A 721 -1.12 28.92 26.78
N GLU A 722 -0.90 29.89 27.66
CA GLU A 722 -1.14 31.32 27.36
C GLU A 722 -0.13 31.90 26.34
N ASN A 723 1.11 31.40 26.31
CA ASN A 723 2.22 31.99 25.53
C ASN A 723 2.98 30.96 24.65
N GLY A 724 2.32 29.91 24.20
CA GLY A 724 2.99 28.80 23.51
C GLY A 724 2.83 28.80 22.01
N GLU A 725 3.88 29.19 21.28
CA GLU A 725 4.09 28.64 19.94
C GLU A 725 4.17 27.12 20.08
N CYS A 726 3.14 26.43 19.58
CA CYS A 726 3.06 24.98 19.66
C CYS A 726 2.72 24.47 18.26
N ASP A 727 3.70 23.89 17.59
CA ASP A 727 3.56 23.34 16.22
C ASP A 727 2.43 22.33 16.12
N THR A 728 2.13 21.63 17.22
CA THR A 728 1.07 20.63 17.27
C THR A 728 -0.32 21.25 17.11
N CYS A 729 -0.60 22.41 17.71
CA CYS A 729 -1.91 23.06 17.68
C CYS A 729 -1.93 24.44 17.00
N GLY A 730 -0.81 24.89 16.44
CA GLY A 730 -0.66 26.21 15.82
C GLY A 730 -0.94 27.36 16.78
N GLY A 731 -0.57 27.21 18.07
CA GLY A 731 -0.82 28.22 19.10
C GLY A 731 -2.28 28.32 19.59
N SER A 732 -3.21 27.53 19.06
CA SER A 732 -4.63 27.60 19.47
C SER A 732 -4.91 27.04 20.87
N GLY A 733 -4.00 26.21 21.41
CA GLY A 733 -4.20 25.48 22.67
C GLY A 733 -5.11 24.25 22.57
N TYR A 734 -5.70 23.95 21.41
CA TYR A 734 -6.61 22.82 21.18
C TYR A 734 -6.17 21.96 20.00
N LYS A 735 -6.44 20.66 20.07
CA LYS A 735 -6.23 19.75 18.93
C LYS A 735 -7.21 18.59 18.97
N GLY A 736 -7.98 18.43 17.90
CA GLY A 736 -9.04 17.44 17.81
C GLY A 736 -10.32 17.89 18.52
N ARG A 737 -11.36 17.07 18.35
CA ARG A 737 -12.67 17.24 18.99
C ARG A 737 -13.00 16.04 19.87
N MET A 738 -13.93 16.24 20.79
CA MET A 738 -14.48 15.19 21.63
C MET A 738 -16.00 15.36 21.76
N GLY A 739 -16.71 14.24 21.84
CA GLY A 739 -18.16 14.25 22.06
C GLY A 739 -18.50 14.67 23.49
N LEU A 740 -19.54 15.49 23.65
CA LEU A 740 -20.29 15.65 24.91
C LEU A 740 -21.62 14.91 24.74
N HIS A 741 -22.03 14.16 25.74
CA HIS A 741 -23.11 13.18 25.62
C HIS A 741 -24.13 13.32 26.74
N GLU A 742 -25.39 13.38 26.36
CA GLU A 742 -26.55 13.33 27.26
C GLU A 742 -27.40 12.14 26.86
N LEU A 743 -27.43 11.11 27.71
CA LEU A 743 -28.11 9.85 27.44
C LEU A 743 -29.34 9.70 28.33
N MET A 744 -30.51 9.86 27.74
CA MET A 744 -31.78 9.56 28.39
C MET A 744 -32.21 8.13 28.05
N ILE A 745 -32.48 7.31 29.07
CA ILE A 745 -33.00 5.95 28.90
C ILE A 745 -34.53 6.00 29.00
N GLY A 746 -35.23 5.23 28.17
CA GLY A 746 -36.69 5.05 28.26
C GLY A 746 -37.08 4.17 29.44
N THR A 747 -36.98 4.69 30.67
CA THR A 747 -37.46 4.01 31.89
C THR A 747 -38.98 4.03 31.96
N ASP A 748 -39.59 3.17 32.78
CA ASP A 748 -41.05 3.17 32.96
C ASP A 748 -41.60 4.52 33.44
N ALA A 749 -40.83 5.24 34.27
CA ALA A 749 -41.18 6.57 34.73
C ALA A 749 -41.17 7.60 33.59
N VAL A 750 -40.11 7.62 32.78
CA VAL A 750 -40.04 8.47 31.57
C VAL A 750 -41.16 8.12 30.60
N LYS A 751 -41.37 6.81 30.35
CA LYS A 751 -42.42 6.30 29.45
C LYS A 751 -43.82 6.75 29.87
N LYS A 752 -44.12 6.70 31.18
CA LYS A 752 -45.37 7.22 31.72
C LYS A 752 -45.54 8.72 31.45
N LEU A 753 -44.49 9.51 31.68
CA LEU A 753 -44.53 10.95 31.40
C LEU A 753 -44.74 11.26 29.90
N VAL A 754 -44.20 10.43 29.00
CA VAL A 754 -44.47 10.53 27.55
C VAL A 754 -45.94 10.26 27.25
N GLN A 755 -46.51 9.18 27.79
CA GLN A 755 -47.91 8.81 27.60
C GLN A 755 -48.87 9.91 28.11
N GLU A 756 -48.50 10.60 29.19
CA GLU A 756 -49.27 11.68 29.79
C GLU A 756 -49.07 13.06 29.12
N HIS A 757 -48.27 13.16 28.05
CA HIS A 757 -47.89 14.44 27.42
C HIS A 757 -47.32 15.46 28.42
N SER A 758 -46.48 15.01 29.34
CA SER A 758 -45.90 15.86 30.37
C SER A 758 -45.01 16.97 29.80
N ARG A 759 -44.92 18.09 30.53
CA ARG A 759 -44.02 19.19 30.17
C ARG A 759 -42.57 18.73 30.16
N VAL A 760 -41.75 19.27 29.23
CA VAL A 760 -40.31 18.96 29.10
C VAL A 760 -39.57 19.06 30.43
N ALA A 761 -39.86 20.07 31.25
CA ALA A 761 -39.21 20.25 32.54
C ALA A 761 -39.36 19.04 33.49
N LEU A 762 -40.52 18.35 33.45
CA LEU A 762 -40.74 17.14 34.25
C LEU A 762 -39.99 15.94 33.67
N LEU A 763 -39.94 15.82 32.34
CA LEU A 763 -39.14 14.79 31.67
C LEU A 763 -37.65 14.95 31.98
N VAL A 764 -37.13 16.19 31.95
CA VAL A 764 -35.74 16.49 32.32
C VAL A 764 -35.47 16.10 33.77
N ALA A 765 -36.31 16.54 34.70
CA ALA A 765 -36.15 16.23 36.13
C ALA A 765 -36.17 14.71 36.38
N GLN A 766 -37.11 13.98 35.77
CA GLN A 766 -37.17 12.52 35.90
C GLN A 766 -35.97 11.83 35.26
N ALA A 767 -35.55 12.25 34.06
CA ALA A 767 -34.40 11.66 33.40
C ALA A 767 -33.11 11.85 34.21
N LEU A 768 -32.93 13.02 34.84
CA LEU A 768 -31.83 13.30 35.76
C LEU A 768 -31.89 12.43 37.02
N GLU A 769 -33.08 12.23 37.59
CA GLU A 769 -33.31 11.31 38.72
C GLU A 769 -32.95 9.87 38.34
N ASP A 770 -33.27 9.46 37.11
CA ASP A 770 -32.87 8.17 36.51
C ASP A 770 -31.37 8.12 36.12
N GLY A 771 -30.59 9.14 36.52
CA GLY A 771 -29.16 9.23 36.37
C GLY A 771 -28.66 9.72 35.02
N MET A 772 -29.50 10.34 34.18
CA MET A 772 -29.02 11.08 33.02
C MET A 772 -28.04 12.17 33.48
N ARG A 773 -26.97 12.38 32.71
CA ARG A 773 -26.11 13.58 32.83
C ARG A 773 -26.44 14.52 31.69
N THR A 774 -26.64 15.80 31.97
CA THR A 774 -26.83 16.79 30.90
C THR A 774 -25.56 16.92 30.05
N LEU A 775 -25.67 17.47 28.84
CA LEU A 775 -24.50 17.78 28.00
C LEU A 775 -23.46 18.63 28.75
N LYS A 776 -23.92 19.56 29.59
CA LYS A 776 -23.07 20.42 30.42
C LYS A 776 -22.37 19.62 31.52
N GLN A 777 -23.10 18.76 32.23
CA GLN A 777 -22.53 17.90 33.29
C GLN A 777 -21.48 16.92 32.74
N ASP A 778 -21.76 16.24 31.62
CA ASP A 778 -20.80 15.36 30.96
C ASP A 778 -19.54 16.15 30.52
N GLY A 779 -19.73 17.37 30.00
CA GLY A 779 -18.63 18.29 29.70
C GLY A 779 -17.80 18.68 30.91
N MET A 780 -18.43 19.01 32.05
CA MET A 780 -17.75 19.37 33.29
C MET A 780 -16.93 18.21 33.85
N GLU A 781 -17.44 16.98 33.82
CA GLU A 781 -16.67 15.79 34.20
C GLU A 781 -15.44 15.57 33.30
N LYS A 782 -15.54 15.93 32.02
CA LYS A 782 -14.40 15.91 31.08
C LYS A 782 -13.38 17.03 31.33
N VAL A 783 -13.81 18.15 31.90
CA VAL A 783 -12.90 19.21 32.40
C VAL A 783 -12.11 18.70 33.60
N LEU A 784 -12.75 17.99 34.53
CA LEU A 784 -12.07 17.36 35.67
C LEU A 784 -11.02 16.32 35.24
N GLN A 785 -11.24 15.66 34.10
CA GLN A 785 -10.27 14.72 33.50
C GLN A 785 -9.21 15.41 32.61
N GLY A 786 -9.25 16.74 32.51
CA GLY A 786 -8.31 17.52 31.70
C GLY A 786 -8.42 17.29 30.19
N MET A 787 -9.58 16.87 29.70
CA MET A 787 -9.80 16.64 28.26
C MET A 787 -10.18 17.92 27.52
N THR A 788 -10.95 18.79 28.16
CA THR A 788 -11.40 20.09 27.64
C THR A 788 -11.41 21.14 28.76
N ASP A 789 -11.91 22.34 28.50
CA ASP A 789 -12.09 23.41 29.48
C ASP A 789 -13.54 23.95 29.47
N MET A 790 -13.88 24.75 30.49
CA MET A 790 -15.24 25.29 30.60
C MET A 790 -15.62 26.28 29.52
N LYS A 791 -14.64 26.94 28.89
CA LYS A 791 -14.91 27.84 27.76
C LYS A 791 -15.50 27.04 26.60
N GLN A 792 -14.93 25.86 26.30
CA GLN A 792 -15.45 25.00 25.23
C GLN A 792 -16.78 24.36 25.61
N VAL A 793 -16.97 23.89 26.85
CA VAL A 793 -18.24 23.29 27.31
C VAL A 793 -19.37 24.31 27.20
N ARG A 794 -19.20 25.52 27.75
CA ARG A 794 -20.22 26.58 27.70
C ARG A 794 -20.52 27.04 26.27
N ALA A 795 -19.53 27.03 25.37
CA ALA A 795 -19.72 27.43 23.98
C ALA A 795 -20.64 26.49 23.18
N VAL A 796 -20.71 25.20 23.54
CA VAL A 796 -21.48 24.19 22.79
C VAL A 796 -22.76 23.73 23.52
N CYS A 797 -22.85 23.99 24.83
CA CYS A 797 -24.00 23.65 25.68
C CYS A 797 -24.88 24.88 25.98
N ILE A 798 -25.02 25.81 25.03
CA ILE A 798 -25.87 26.99 25.18
C ILE A 798 -27.32 26.54 25.41
N LYS A 799 -27.92 26.99 26.53
CA LYS A 799 -29.34 26.84 26.84
C LYS A 799 -30.16 27.86 26.08
#